data_AF-A0A5B9VUX2-F1
#
_entry.id   AF-A0A5B9VUX2-F1
#
_cell.length_a   1.000
_cell.length_b   1.000
_cell.length_c   1.000
_cell.angle_alpha   90.00
_cell.angle_beta   90.00
_cell.angle_gamma   90.00
#
_symmetry.space_group_name_H-M   'P 1'
#
loop_
_entity.id
_entity.type
_entity.pdbx_description
1 polymer ?
#
loop_
_entity_poly.entity_id
_entity_poly.type
_entity_poly.pdbx_seq_one_letter_code
_entity_poly.pdbx_strand_id
1 'polypeptide(L)'
;MTSTTRRPSPHSRPGRPATGRRALPRVDALESRQLLTLLGQQLFPSDNAWNQNVSAAPVASNSAAIINNIIGRYGDGRFHPDFGQDSRGGNPLYGIPFNVVHGNSQPKVRVVVDGYPDESDLMDAPIPANAVLEGDNQNGPVAGLANRGDSHLIVWDVDNDVAYEFYNASRPGENADGRWHAAQESVWDMKTDTFRPLGWTSADAAGLAILPGLVRPDEALPASQGGQGVINHAIRITLQNSTILNKYVYPASHVANTGTDASVLAPMGARLRLKANVDISGLNPQSKVVAQAMKDYGVIVADNGSNFYASGASYSVDAGNNFTLTWSDADIQDSTRGLKSLTFSDFEVVDTTPVVTGLSASSGSAGATVTVTGLNFSGAAGRLSVLFGGVAATSVTVVDDSHVTAVVPAGTGTVDVRVQSGVTASDARNIKNPVFGYGTSAVTAADRFTYGGTTGNQAPTIATAAAASPSPVTGTTASLSVLGADDGGESNLKYTWQATASPSGGSPTFSANGTNAARNAVVTFHRAGAYTFRVTATDAGGLTATSTVNVTVNQTLTSVVVSPSTASVADGARQQFAASALDQFAQPLATQPSFTWTKVSGRGSLNRYGRYTAPSSGTGTAVIQAAAGGKSGRATITYAPLGTAVQALSTTKDTSTTTRVSHKRRHA
;
A
#
# COMPACT_ATOMS: atom_id res chain seq x y z
N MET A 1 58.56 46.33 15.92
CA MET A 1 59.94 45.82 15.80
C MET A 1 59.89 44.48 15.09
N THR A 2 60.41 44.46 13.86
CA THR A 2 61.08 43.34 13.11
C THR A 2 60.55 41.91 13.28
N SER A 3 59.92 41.26 12.29
CA SER A 3 60.34 40.88 10.90
C SER A 3 61.04 39.51 10.83
N THR A 4 60.45 38.57 10.07
CA THR A 4 61.00 37.84 8.88
C THR A 4 60.25 36.51 8.68
N THR A 5 59.32 36.33 7.72
CA THR A 5 59.43 36.02 6.28
C THR A 5 60.36 34.87 5.86
N ARG A 6 59.79 33.81 5.23
CA ARG A 6 60.10 33.44 3.83
C ARG A 6 59.25 32.29 3.27
N ARG A 7 58.64 32.56 2.10
CA ARG A 7 58.23 31.60 1.05
C ARG A 7 59.44 31.22 0.19
N PRO A 8 59.37 30.15 -0.64
CA PRO A 8 59.11 30.35 -2.07
C PRO A 8 58.24 29.27 -2.75
N SER A 9 57.66 29.60 -3.92
CA SER A 9 57.06 28.70 -4.94
C SER A 9 57.92 28.80 -6.23
N PRO A 10 57.62 28.21 -7.41
CA PRO A 10 56.78 27.06 -7.83
C PRO A 10 57.49 26.10 -8.84
N HIS A 11 56.96 24.91 -9.13
CA HIS A 11 57.22 24.15 -10.38
C HIS A 11 55.97 23.40 -10.86
N SER A 12 55.88 23.22 -12.18
CA SER A 12 54.65 23.12 -12.98
C SER A 12 54.52 21.82 -13.80
N ARG A 13 53.26 21.51 -14.20
CA ARG A 13 52.73 20.60 -15.26
C ARG A 13 52.26 19.18 -14.84
N PRO A 14 51.37 18.50 -15.62
CA PRO A 14 50.07 18.95 -16.17
C PRO A 14 48.92 17.90 -16.04
N GLY A 15 47.67 18.38 -16.01
CA GLY A 15 46.42 17.82 -16.58
C GLY A 15 46.04 16.33 -16.48
N ARG A 16 44.94 16.04 -15.75
CA ARG A 16 43.78 15.22 -16.22
C ARG A 16 42.58 15.40 -15.28
N PRO A 17 41.34 15.71 -15.75
CA PRO A 17 40.17 15.68 -14.88
C PRO A 17 39.65 14.24 -14.79
N ALA A 18 39.75 13.61 -13.62
CA ALA A 18 39.03 12.39 -13.31
C ALA A 18 37.65 12.78 -12.74
N THR A 19 36.62 12.73 -13.58
CA THR A 19 35.22 12.74 -13.15
C THR A 19 34.86 11.41 -12.52
N GLY A 20 35.39 11.15 -11.32
CA GLY A 20 34.91 10.09 -10.45
C GLY A 20 33.72 10.61 -9.65
N ARG A 21 32.51 10.55 -10.19
CA ARG A 21 31.30 10.59 -9.36
C ARG A 21 31.35 9.35 -8.48
N ARG A 22 31.80 9.50 -7.24
CA ARG A 22 31.65 8.50 -6.19
C ARG A 22 30.14 8.36 -5.97
N ALA A 23 29.54 7.32 -6.53
CA ALA A 23 28.19 6.93 -6.19
C ALA A 23 28.19 6.71 -4.67
N LEU A 24 27.50 7.58 -3.94
CA LEU A 24 27.15 7.29 -2.55
C LEU A 24 26.38 5.96 -2.57
N PRO A 25 26.72 4.98 -1.71
CA PRO A 25 25.90 3.80 -1.58
C PRO A 25 24.49 4.28 -1.28
N ARG A 26 23.55 3.90 -2.15
CA ARG A 26 22.14 4.12 -1.90
C ARG A 26 21.83 3.28 -0.67
N VAL A 27 21.56 3.94 0.44
CA VAL A 27 20.93 3.29 1.58
C VAL A 27 19.52 3.03 1.09
N ASP A 28 19.30 1.85 0.53
CA ASP A 28 17.93 1.36 0.40
C ASP A 28 17.44 1.22 1.85
N ALA A 29 16.39 1.98 2.18
CA ALA A 29 15.73 1.80 3.46
C ALA A 29 15.34 0.33 3.55
N LEU A 30 15.85 -0.38 4.57
CA LEU A 30 15.33 -1.70 4.89
C LEU A 30 13.82 -1.54 5.04
N GLU A 31 13.04 -2.44 4.42
CA GLU A 31 11.61 -2.53 4.69
C GLU A 31 11.41 -2.46 6.21
N SER A 32 10.45 -1.67 6.67
CA SER A 32 10.12 -1.57 8.09
C SER A 32 9.81 -2.97 8.59
N ARG A 33 10.77 -3.61 9.26
CA ARG A 33 10.51 -4.86 9.96
C ARG A 33 9.60 -4.49 11.11
N GLN A 34 8.32 -4.81 10.95
CA GLN A 34 7.37 -4.78 12.04
C GLN A 34 7.89 -5.75 13.09
N LEU A 35 8.55 -5.23 14.14
CA LEU A 35 8.98 -6.03 15.26
C LEU A 35 7.73 -6.29 16.09
N LEU A 36 7.28 -7.55 16.04
CA LEU A 36 6.11 -8.02 16.76
C LEU A 36 6.38 -7.87 18.27
N THR A 37 5.44 -7.27 18.98
CA THR A 37 5.67 -6.67 20.31
C THR A 37 5.70 -7.69 21.46
N LEU A 38 4.99 -8.82 21.35
CA LEU A 38 4.96 -9.85 22.39
C LEU A 38 4.89 -11.25 21.80
N LEU A 39 5.91 -12.09 22.05
CA LEU A 39 6.06 -13.47 21.54
C LEU A 39 5.72 -13.67 20.06
N GLY A 40 6.06 -12.69 19.20
CA GLY A 40 5.76 -12.78 17.78
C GLY A 40 4.34 -12.38 17.39
N GLN A 41 3.59 -11.72 18.29
CA GLN A 41 2.30 -11.09 18.00
C GLN A 41 2.39 -9.58 18.18
N GLN A 42 1.57 -8.84 17.44
CA GLN A 42 1.47 -7.39 17.53
C GLN A 42 0.27 -7.04 18.41
N LEU A 43 0.52 -6.45 19.58
CA LEU A 43 -0.53 -5.95 20.46
C LEU A 43 -1.15 -4.68 19.87
N PHE A 44 -2.39 -4.79 19.43
CA PHE A 44 -3.13 -3.79 18.65
C PHE A 44 -2.50 -3.42 17.30
N PRO A 45 -3.32 -3.06 16.28
CA PRO A 45 -2.82 -2.54 15.01
C PRO A 45 -1.83 -1.36 15.18
N SER A 46 -1.00 -1.13 14.17
CA SER A 46 0.02 -0.05 14.21
C SER A 46 -0.59 1.35 14.26
N ASP A 47 -1.84 1.51 13.82
CA ASP A 47 -2.64 2.74 13.88
C ASP A 47 -3.49 2.86 15.16
N ASN A 48 -3.31 1.93 16.11
CA ASN A 48 -3.83 2.06 17.45
C ASN A 48 -3.13 3.19 18.21
N ALA A 49 -3.85 3.83 19.14
CA ALA A 49 -3.29 4.89 19.97
C ALA A 49 -2.11 4.45 20.84
N TRP A 50 -2.03 3.17 21.21
CA TRP A 50 -0.85 2.64 21.91
C TRP A 50 0.40 2.65 21.03
N ASN A 51 0.26 2.33 19.74
CA ASN A 51 1.38 2.18 18.80
C ASN A 51 1.68 3.43 17.97
N GLN A 52 0.94 4.53 18.21
CA GLN A 52 1.09 5.76 17.45
C GLN A 52 2.36 6.52 17.84
N ASN A 53 3.22 6.78 16.86
CA ASN A 53 4.34 7.68 17.04
C ASN A 53 3.83 9.14 17.17
N VAL A 54 4.20 9.80 18.26
CA VAL A 54 3.85 11.18 18.58
C VAL A 54 5.08 12.09 18.61
N SER A 55 6.25 11.67 18.12
CA SER A 55 7.49 12.48 18.15
C SER A 55 7.36 13.83 17.43
N ALA A 56 6.53 13.90 16.40
CA ALA A 56 6.26 15.12 15.62
C ALA A 56 4.98 15.86 16.05
N ALA A 57 4.22 15.34 17.02
CA ALA A 57 2.98 15.96 17.47
C ALA A 57 3.26 17.36 18.07
N PRO A 58 2.43 18.38 17.76
CA PRO A 58 2.55 19.70 18.36
C PRO A 58 2.45 19.64 19.90
N VAL A 59 3.13 20.57 20.57
CA VAL A 59 2.95 20.74 22.02
C VAL A 59 1.58 21.36 22.28
N ALA A 60 0.82 20.79 23.22
CA ALA A 60 -0.48 21.34 23.61
C ALA A 60 -0.33 22.76 24.17
N SER A 61 -1.25 23.66 23.82
CA SER A 61 -1.17 25.08 24.22
C SER A 61 -1.17 25.30 25.73
N ASN A 62 -1.80 24.41 26.50
CA ASN A 62 -1.82 24.39 27.96
C ASN A 62 -0.78 23.46 28.60
N SER A 63 0.14 22.89 27.81
CA SER A 63 1.18 21.96 28.30
C SER A 63 1.98 22.54 29.47
N ALA A 64 2.51 23.75 29.32
CA ALA A 64 3.27 24.41 30.38
C ALA A 64 2.43 24.66 31.64
N ALA A 65 1.15 24.98 31.48
CA ALA A 65 0.24 25.23 32.60
C ALA A 65 -0.06 23.93 33.37
N ILE A 66 -0.27 22.82 32.67
CA ILE A 66 -0.46 21.49 33.27
C ILE A 66 0.80 21.06 34.03
N ILE A 67 1.97 21.09 33.37
CA ILE A 67 3.23 20.66 33.99
C ILE A 67 3.55 21.53 35.21
N ASN A 68 3.42 22.86 35.11
CA ASN A 68 3.66 23.76 36.24
C ASN A 68 2.64 23.58 37.37
N ASN A 69 1.39 23.18 37.09
CA ASN A 69 0.41 22.88 38.13
C ASN A 69 0.82 21.66 38.97
N ILE A 70 1.26 20.60 38.30
CA ILE A 70 1.75 19.39 38.98
C ILE A 70 2.99 19.72 39.80
N ILE A 71 3.97 20.41 39.21
CA ILE A 71 5.21 20.83 39.88
C ILE A 71 4.91 21.74 41.07
N GLY A 72 4.01 22.71 40.92
CA GLY A 72 3.64 23.62 41.99
C GLY A 72 2.98 22.94 43.19
N ARG A 73 2.25 21.84 42.96
CA ARG A 73 1.57 21.08 44.02
C ARG A 73 2.46 20.03 44.69
N TYR A 74 3.33 19.37 43.92
CA TYR A 74 4.02 18.14 44.35
C TYR A 74 5.55 18.16 44.13
N GLY A 75 6.10 19.28 43.67
CA GLY A 75 7.50 19.41 43.26
C GLY A 75 7.77 18.83 41.87
N ASP A 76 8.97 19.08 41.36
CA ASP A 76 9.46 18.48 40.11
C ASP A 76 9.86 17.01 40.36
N GLY A 77 8.84 16.19 40.64
CA GLY A 77 8.99 14.79 41.01
C GLY A 77 9.69 13.97 39.93
N ARG A 78 10.47 12.98 40.38
CA ARG A 78 11.15 12.04 39.50
C ARG A 78 10.15 11.10 38.85
N PHE A 79 10.45 10.71 37.62
CA PHE A 79 9.79 9.59 36.98
C PHE A 79 9.96 8.33 37.85
N HIS A 80 8.86 7.65 38.13
CA HIS A 80 8.84 6.49 39.02
C HIS A 80 8.55 5.23 38.23
N PRO A 81 9.58 4.46 37.83
CA PRO A 81 9.37 3.14 37.25
C PRO A 81 8.81 2.22 38.34
N ASP A 82 7.51 1.92 38.25
CA ASP A 82 6.78 1.06 39.17
C ASP A 82 6.92 -0.42 38.76
N PHE A 83 8.17 -0.78 38.49
CA PHE A 83 8.64 -2.08 38.03
C PHE A 83 10.16 -2.13 38.21
N GLY A 84 10.71 -3.32 38.34
CA GLY A 84 12.13 -3.53 38.59
C GLY A 84 12.33 -4.61 39.62
N GLN A 85 13.17 -5.60 39.30
CA GLN A 85 13.69 -6.54 40.28
C GLN A 85 14.87 -7.28 39.67
N ASP A 86 16.04 -7.20 40.29
CA ASP A 86 17.28 -7.82 39.77
C ASP A 86 17.40 -9.33 40.04
N SER A 87 16.58 -9.89 40.93
CA SER A 87 16.79 -11.26 41.42
C SER A 87 15.53 -11.94 41.95
N ARG A 88 15.58 -13.30 41.93
CA ARG A 88 14.52 -14.12 42.49
C ARG A 88 14.64 -14.29 44.03
N GLY A 89 13.76 -13.68 44.83
CA GLY A 89 13.75 -13.69 46.30
C GLY A 89 12.34 -13.79 46.92
N GLY A 90 12.25 -13.66 48.25
CA GLY A 90 10.98 -13.77 48.99
C GLY A 90 10.09 -12.51 49.00
N ASN A 91 10.48 -11.47 48.28
CA ASN A 91 9.77 -10.19 48.24
C ASN A 91 8.56 -10.25 47.29
N PRO A 92 7.60 -9.32 47.43
CA PRO A 92 6.58 -9.11 46.42
C PRO A 92 7.18 -8.83 45.04
N LEU A 93 6.51 -9.31 44.01
CA LEU A 93 6.74 -8.91 42.64
C LEU A 93 6.46 -7.42 42.50
N TYR A 94 7.36 -6.73 41.83
CA TYR A 94 7.23 -5.30 41.58
C TYR A 94 6.84 -5.06 40.12
N GLY A 95 5.80 -4.26 39.88
CA GLY A 95 5.10 -4.17 38.60
C GLY A 95 4.01 -5.23 38.44
N ILE A 96 3.32 -5.22 37.29
CA ILE A 96 2.13 -6.04 37.01
C ILE A 96 2.52 -7.30 36.23
N PRO A 97 2.38 -8.51 36.78
CA PRO A 97 2.67 -9.72 36.03
C PRO A 97 1.59 -9.98 34.97
N PHE A 98 2.00 -10.61 33.86
CA PHE A 98 1.07 -11.14 32.86
C PHE A 98 1.27 -12.65 32.73
N ASN A 99 0.18 -13.36 32.42
CA ASN A 99 0.16 -14.82 32.35
C ASN A 99 -0.14 -15.23 30.91
N VAL A 100 0.79 -15.95 30.27
CA VAL A 100 0.59 -16.48 28.92
C VAL A 100 -0.18 -17.78 28.98
N VAL A 101 -1.18 -17.95 28.10
CA VAL A 101 -1.94 -19.19 27.97
C VAL A 101 -2.22 -19.52 26.51
N HIS A 102 -2.39 -20.81 26.23
CA HIS A 102 -2.90 -21.31 24.96
C HIS A 102 -4.42 -21.51 25.09
N GLY A 103 -5.21 -20.46 24.83
CA GLY A 103 -6.64 -20.44 25.15
C GLY A 103 -7.51 -21.40 24.33
N ASN A 104 -6.96 -22.02 23.27
CA ASN A 104 -7.62 -23.13 22.57
C ASN A 104 -7.56 -24.45 23.37
N SER A 105 -6.69 -24.54 24.37
CA SER A 105 -6.47 -25.75 25.18
C SER A 105 -6.65 -25.51 26.69
N GLN A 106 -6.47 -24.27 27.16
CA GLN A 106 -6.65 -23.89 28.55
C GLN A 106 -8.16 -23.80 28.88
N PRO A 107 -8.67 -24.54 29.89
CA PRO A 107 -10.05 -24.42 30.33
C PRO A 107 -10.40 -22.99 30.73
N LYS A 108 -11.57 -22.52 30.29
CA LYS A 108 -12.08 -21.21 30.66
C LYS A 108 -12.88 -21.28 31.95
N VAL A 109 -12.75 -20.25 32.78
CA VAL A 109 -13.44 -20.10 34.06
C VAL A 109 -14.27 -18.83 34.06
N ARG A 110 -15.47 -18.90 34.67
CA ARG A 110 -16.29 -17.71 34.92
C ARG A 110 -15.85 -17.05 36.22
N VAL A 111 -15.28 -15.85 36.10
CA VAL A 111 -15.01 -14.95 37.22
C VAL A 111 -16.31 -14.29 37.67
N VAL A 112 -16.50 -14.15 38.98
CA VAL A 112 -17.60 -13.37 39.56
C VAL A 112 -17.14 -11.92 39.63
N VAL A 113 -17.88 -10.99 39.03
CA VAL A 113 -17.55 -9.56 39.02
C VAL A 113 -18.47 -8.82 39.98
N ASP A 114 -17.89 -8.28 41.06
CA ASP A 114 -18.66 -7.74 42.20
C ASP A 114 -18.68 -6.20 42.27
N GLY A 115 -17.70 -5.53 41.65
CA GLY A 115 -17.53 -4.08 41.77
C GLY A 115 -18.23 -3.29 40.67
N TYR A 116 -17.95 -3.65 39.42
CA TYR A 116 -18.37 -2.96 38.20
C TYR A 116 -18.98 -3.93 37.17
N PRO A 117 -19.97 -4.77 37.53
CA PRO A 117 -20.54 -5.74 36.60
C PRO A 117 -21.20 -5.10 35.38
N ASP A 118 -21.83 -3.92 35.55
CA ASP A 118 -22.50 -3.17 34.48
C ASP A 118 -21.51 -2.45 33.53
N GLU A 119 -20.22 -2.44 33.90
CA GLU A 119 -19.11 -1.90 33.12
C GLU A 119 -18.02 -2.98 32.97
N SER A 120 -18.42 -4.24 32.75
CA SER A 120 -17.51 -5.36 32.51
C SER A 120 -18.01 -6.22 31.36
N ASP A 121 -17.10 -6.95 30.71
CA ASP A 121 -17.44 -7.80 29.56
C ASP A 121 -18.08 -9.14 29.95
N LEU A 122 -17.85 -9.60 31.20
CA LEU A 122 -18.45 -10.79 31.80
C LEU A 122 -18.25 -12.07 30.97
N MET A 123 -17.03 -12.27 30.47
CA MET A 123 -16.68 -13.41 29.63
C MET A 123 -16.03 -14.54 30.45
N ASP A 124 -16.02 -15.75 29.90
CA ASP A 124 -15.22 -16.83 30.48
C ASP A 124 -13.75 -16.63 30.05
N ALA A 125 -12.83 -16.65 31.01
CA ALA A 125 -11.41 -16.39 30.78
C ALA A 125 -10.56 -17.65 30.96
N PRO A 126 -9.55 -17.90 30.11
CA PRO A 126 -8.65 -19.05 30.20
C PRO A 126 -7.60 -18.87 31.33
N ILE A 127 -8.03 -18.78 32.58
CA ILE A 127 -7.11 -18.52 33.72
C ILE A 127 -6.33 -19.80 34.07
N PRO A 128 -4.99 -19.78 34.07
CA PRO A 128 -4.18 -20.94 34.45
C PRO A 128 -4.21 -21.15 35.97
N ALA A 129 -4.09 -22.40 36.43
CA ALA A 129 -4.16 -22.73 37.86
C ALA A 129 -3.04 -22.08 38.70
N ASN A 130 -1.89 -21.82 38.07
CA ASN A 130 -0.74 -21.12 38.64
C ASN A 130 -0.69 -19.63 38.27
N ALA A 131 -1.84 -19.01 37.95
CA ALA A 131 -1.90 -17.60 37.63
C ALA A 131 -1.26 -16.74 38.72
N VAL A 132 -0.39 -15.83 38.29
CA VAL A 132 0.30 -14.86 39.12
C VAL A 132 -0.45 -13.53 39.05
N LEU A 133 -0.73 -12.97 40.21
CA LEU A 133 -1.41 -11.69 40.39
C LEU A 133 -0.39 -10.65 40.81
N GLU A 134 -0.67 -9.39 40.51
CA GLU A 134 0.06 -8.28 41.10
C GLU A 134 0.07 -8.39 42.64
N GLY A 135 1.21 -8.07 43.24
CA GLY A 135 1.42 -8.18 44.69
C GLY A 135 1.72 -9.59 45.20
N ASP A 136 1.72 -10.63 44.34
CA ASP A 136 2.23 -11.94 44.72
C ASP A 136 3.74 -11.93 44.98
N ASN A 137 4.21 -12.90 45.75
CA ASN A 137 5.63 -13.14 45.91
C ASN A 137 6.16 -13.96 44.74
N GLN A 138 7.45 -13.86 44.51
CA GLN A 138 8.09 -14.53 43.39
C GLN A 138 8.11 -16.06 43.52
N ASN A 139 7.96 -16.56 44.76
CA ASN A 139 7.92 -17.98 45.07
C ASN A 139 6.50 -18.51 45.28
N GLY A 140 5.47 -17.68 45.09
CA GLY A 140 4.09 -18.11 45.21
C GLY A 140 3.11 -17.02 45.64
N PRO A 141 1.82 -17.39 45.73
CA PRO A 141 0.76 -16.44 45.97
C PRO A 141 0.86 -15.77 47.34
N VAL A 142 0.53 -14.49 47.39
CA VAL A 142 0.27 -13.79 48.66
C VAL A 142 -1.22 -13.94 48.97
N ALA A 143 -1.58 -14.41 50.17
CA ALA A 143 -2.97 -14.59 50.56
C ALA A 143 -3.59 -13.29 51.09
N GLY A 144 -4.86 -13.05 50.75
CA GLY A 144 -5.65 -11.90 51.18
C GLY A 144 -5.50 -10.70 50.25
N LEU A 145 -6.62 -10.23 49.71
CA LEU A 145 -6.71 -9.11 48.77
C LEU A 145 -6.06 -7.82 49.32
N ALA A 146 -6.30 -7.50 50.60
CA ALA A 146 -5.73 -6.33 51.26
C ALA A 146 -4.18 -6.32 51.32
N ASN A 147 -3.53 -7.47 51.09
CA ASN A 147 -2.09 -7.60 51.09
C ASN A 147 -1.46 -7.49 49.69
N ARG A 148 -2.26 -7.38 48.62
CA ARG A 148 -1.81 -7.40 47.21
C ARG A 148 -1.96 -6.09 46.45
N GLY A 149 -2.37 -5.00 47.11
CA GLY A 149 -2.64 -3.74 46.43
C GLY A 149 -3.83 -3.88 45.47
N ASP A 150 -3.69 -3.40 44.24
CA ASP A 150 -4.75 -3.46 43.23
C ASP A 150 -4.98 -4.86 42.65
N SER A 151 -4.04 -5.80 42.90
CA SER A 151 -4.21 -7.22 42.64
C SER A 151 -4.68 -7.51 41.21
N HIS A 152 -4.08 -6.82 40.23
CA HIS A 152 -4.38 -7.03 38.82
C HIS A 152 -4.05 -8.46 38.38
N LEU A 153 -4.93 -9.03 37.57
CA LEU A 153 -4.70 -10.30 36.86
C LEU A 153 -4.77 -10.03 35.36
N ILE A 154 -3.66 -10.24 34.66
CA ILE A 154 -3.60 -10.18 33.19
C ILE A 154 -3.36 -11.60 32.66
N VAL A 155 -4.26 -12.06 31.79
CA VAL A 155 -4.14 -13.33 31.08
C VAL A 155 -4.14 -13.03 29.58
N TRP A 156 -3.06 -13.39 28.89
CA TRP A 156 -2.94 -13.23 27.45
C TRP A 156 -3.01 -14.59 26.75
N ASP A 157 -4.06 -14.76 25.95
CA ASP A 157 -4.29 -15.91 25.09
C ASP A 157 -3.48 -15.75 23.79
N VAL A 158 -2.32 -16.39 23.73
CA VAL A 158 -1.39 -16.27 22.59
C VAL A 158 -1.93 -16.90 21.30
N ASP A 159 -2.84 -17.88 21.41
CA ASP A 159 -3.42 -18.57 20.26
C ASP A 159 -4.41 -17.67 19.51
N ASN A 160 -5.16 -16.86 20.26
CA ASN A 160 -6.24 -16.04 19.72
C ASN A 160 -5.91 -14.53 19.71
N ASP A 161 -4.80 -14.15 20.33
CA ASP A 161 -4.36 -12.78 20.54
C ASP A 161 -5.41 -11.92 21.27
N VAL A 162 -5.84 -12.42 22.43
CA VAL A 162 -6.86 -11.81 23.29
C VAL A 162 -6.28 -11.63 24.69
N ALA A 163 -6.43 -10.45 25.27
CA ALA A 163 -6.11 -10.24 26.69
C ALA A 163 -7.39 -10.18 27.53
N TYR A 164 -7.36 -10.85 28.68
CA TYR A 164 -8.36 -10.79 29.74
C TYR A 164 -7.70 -10.11 30.93
N GLU A 165 -8.23 -8.95 31.33
CA GLU A 165 -7.66 -8.12 32.38
C GLU A 165 -8.69 -7.93 33.49
N PHE A 166 -8.24 -8.11 34.73
CA PHE A 166 -9.08 -7.99 35.91
C PHE A 166 -8.46 -7.05 36.92
N TYR A 167 -9.29 -6.19 37.50
CA TYR A 167 -8.94 -5.35 38.64
C TYR A 167 -9.44 -5.98 39.94
N ASN A 168 -8.61 -5.92 41.00
CA ASN A 168 -8.93 -6.40 42.34
C ASN A 168 -9.30 -7.89 42.38
N ALA A 169 -8.50 -8.73 41.71
CA ALA A 169 -8.79 -10.15 41.55
C ALA A 169 -8.45 -10.97 42.82
N SER A 170 -9.30 -11.94 43.16
CA SER A 170 -9.06 -12.90 44.24
C SER A 170 -9.31 -14.34 43.79
N ARG A 171 -8.48 -15.25 44.32
CA ARG A 171 -8.46 -16.66 43.95
C ARG A 171 -9.63 -17.43 44.56
N PRO A 172 -10.01 -18.58 43.97
CA PRO A 172 -10.96 -19.53 44.55
C PRO A 172 -10.78 -19.81 46.04
N GLY A 173 -9.55 -20.05 46.49
CA GLY A 173 -9.26 -20.35 47.89
C GLY A 173 -9.44 -19.17 48.85
N GLU A 174 -9.69 -17.96 48.34
CA GLU A 174 -9.87 -16.74 49.11
C GLU A 174 -11.34 -16.34 49.25
N ASN A 175 -12.24 -17.00 48.51
CA ASN A 175 -13.65 -16.68 48.45
C ASN A 175 -14.48 -17.86 48.99
N ALA A 176 -15.56 -17.54 49.71
CA ALA A 176 -16.38 -18.55 50.41
C ALA A 176 -17.09 -19.53 49.47
N ASP A 177 -17.33 -19.13 48.21
CA ASP A 177 -17.98 -19.95 47.19
C ASP A 177 -16.99 -20.77 46.34
N GLY A 178 -15.69 -20.64 46.61
CA GLY A 178 -14.64 -21.34 45.89
C GLY A 178 -14.45 -20.88 44.44
N ARG A 179 -14.83 -19.64 44.09
CA ARG A 179 -14.71 -19.11 42.72
C ARG A 179 -13.66 -18.00 42.62
N TRP A 180 -13.22 -17.71 41.39
CA TRP A 180 -12.49 -16.47 41.13
C TRP A 180 -13.45 -15.28 41.26
N HIS A 181 -13.00 -14.22 41.92
CA HIS A 181 -13.71 -12.94 41.98
C HIS A 181 -12.82 -11.82 41.44
N ALA A 182 -13.43 -10.74 40.97
CA ALA A 182 -12.77 -9.49 40.60
C ALA A 182 -13.74 -8.31 40.80
N ALA A 183 -13.21 -7.11 40.94
CA ALA A 183 -14.06 -5.92 40.91
C ALA A 183 -14.48 -5.56 39.48
N GLN A 184 -13.63 -5.80 38.48
CA GLN A 184 -13.88 -5.45 37.08
C GLN A 184 -13.24 -6.49 36.15
N GLU A 185 -13.86 -6.77 35.00
CA GLU A 185 -13.27 -7.54 33.88
C GLU A 185 -13.34 -6.74 32.56
N SER A 186 -12.20 -6.58 31.89
CA SER A 186 -12.11 -6.05 30.53
C SER A 186 -11.38 -7.02 29.60
N VAL A 187 -11.96 -7.27 28.42
CA VAL A 187 -11.44 -8.20 27.41
C VAL A 187 -11.12 -7.47 26.12
N TRP A 188 -9.95 -7.74 25.57
CA TRP A 188 -9.39 -7.01 24.44
C TRP A 188 -8.99 -7.95 23.32
N ASP A 189 -9.59 -7.78 22.13
CA ASP A 189 -9.09 -8.39 20.90
C ASP A 189 -7.93 -7.54 20.37
N MET A 190 -6.70 -8.03 20.57
CA MET A 190 -5.47 -7.31 20.23
C MET A 190 -5.25 -7.21 18.71
N LYS A 191 -6.07 -7.85 17.88
CA LYS A 191 -5.95 -7.72 16.41
C LYS A 191 -6.70 -6.53 15.86
N THR A 192 -7.50 -5.85 16.68
CA THR A 192 -8.45 -4.83 16.22
C THR A 192 -8.42 -3.59 17.08
N ASP A 193 -8.71 -2.43 16.49
CA ASP A 193 -8.83 -1.19 17.24
C ASP A 193 -10.20 -1.05 17.91
N THR A 194 -10.45 -1.94 18.87
CA THR A 194 -11.62 -1.88 19.75
C THR A 194 -11.37 -0.99 20.94
N PHE A 195 -12.41 -0.28 21.37
CA PHE A 195 -12.44 0.50 22.60
C PHE A 195 -13.65 0.10 23.43
N ARG A 196 -13.58 0.37 24.71
CA ARG A 196 -14.71 0.21 25.62
C ARG A 196 -15.86 1.13 25.18
N PRO A 197 -17.12 0.75 25.44
CA PRO A 197 -18.24 1.68 25.33
C PRO A 197 -17.93 2.98 26.09
N LEU A 198 -18.29 4.13 25.50
CA LEU A 198 -17.99 5.42 26.13
C LEU A 198 -18.64 5.50 27.51
N GLY A 199 -17.82 5.87 28.49
CA GLY A 199 -18.23 5.95 29.87
C GLY A 199 -18.14 4.65 30.66
N TRP A 200 -17.68 3.54 30.07
CA TRP A 200 -17.34 2.33 30.80
C TRP A 200 -15.89 2.35 31.26
N THR A 201 -15.65 2.03 32.53
CA THR A 201 -14.30 1.74 33.05
C THR A 201 -13.73 0.45 32.44
N SER A 202 -12.47 0.15 32.76
CA SER A 202 -11.82 -1.15 32.54
C SER A 202 -11.04 -1.56 33.79
N ALA A 203 -10.17 -2.57 33.67
CA ALA A 203 -9.22 -2.89 34.72
C ALA A 203 -8.27 -1.71 34.97
N ASP A 204 -8.10 -0.84 33.98
CA ASP A 204 -7.51 0.49 34.08
C ASP A 204 -8.59 1.58 34.21
N ALA A 205 -8.41 2.60 35.05
CA ALA A 205 -9.47 3.56 35.35
C ALA A 205 -9.91 4.44 34.16
N ALA A 206 -9.04 4.69 33.18
CA ALA A 206 -9.35 5.46 31.97
C ALA A 206 -10.19 4.69 30.91
N GLY A 207 -10.53 3.43 31.15
CA GLY A 207 -11.18 2.57 30.15
C GLY A 207 -10.21 2.10 29.07
N LEU A 208 -8.96 1.81 29.45
CA LEU A 208 -7.84 1.41 28.60
C LEU A 208 -7.35 0.00 28.92
N ALA A 209 -6.73 -0.67 27.94
CA ALA A 209 -6.02 -1.92 28.18
C ALA A 209 -4.71 -1.68 28.95
N ILE A 210 -4.38 -2.56 29.90
CA ILE A 210 -3.16 -2.47 30.71
C ILE A 210 -1.97 -3.06 29.97
N LEU A 211 -2.08 -4.29 29.45
CA LEU A 211 -1.01 -5.07 28.84
C LEU A 211 -0.20 -4.29 27.77
N PRO A 212 -0.80 -3.62 26.77
CA PRO A 212 -0.05 -2.86 25.77
C PRO A 212 0.59 -1.58 26.32
N GLY A 213 0.21 -1.14 27.53
CA GLY A 213 0.81 0.00 28.21
C GLY A 213 1.95 -0.37 29.16
N LEU A 214 2.18 -1.67 29.42
CA LEU A 214 3.26 -2.14 30.28
C LEU A 214 4.60 -2.12 29.55
N VAL A 215 5.61 -1.50 30.18
CA VAL A 215 7.02 -1.70 29.80
C VAL A 215 7.43 -3.13 30.14
N ARG A 216 8.03 -3.90 29.22
CA ARG A 216 8.44 -5.30 29.48
C ARG A 216 9.94 -5.53 29.28
N PRO A 217 10.58 -6.46 30.05
CA PRO A 217 11.99 -6.77 29.86
C PRO A 217 12.35 -7.26 28.45
N ASP A 218 11.49 -8.08 27.83
CA ASP A 218 11.73 -8.68 26.52
C ASP A 218 11.84 -7.65 25.39
N GLU A 219 11.26 -6.46 25.54
CA GLU A 219 11.38 -5.36 24.59
C GLU A 219 12.48 -4.36 24.99
N ALA A 220 12.57 -4.01 26.27
CA ALA A 220 13.44 -2.94 26.76
C ALA A 220 14.90 -3.34 26.90
N LEU A 221 15.18 -4.61 27.20
CA LEU A 221 16.56 -5.09 27.32
C LEU A 221 17.24 -5.01 25.95
N PRO A 222 18.50 -4.53 25.87
CA PRO A 222 19.28 -4.61 24.64
C PRO A 222 19.37 -6.05 24.11
N ALA A 223 19.57 -6.20 22.80
CA ALA A 223 19.79 -7.52 22.18
C ALA A 223 20.95 -8.31 22.81
N SER A 224 21.97 -7.63 23.34
CA SER A 224 23.07 -8.26 24.07
C SER A 224 22.66 -8.87 25.43
N GLN A 225 21.49 -8.50 25.95
CA GLN A 225 20.88 -9.01 27.18
C GLN A 225 19.67 -9.91 26.90
N GLY A 226 19.38 -10.23 25.63
CA GLY A 226 18.29 -11.12 25.22
C GLY A 226 16.95 -10.46 24.92
N GLY A 227 16.83 -9.13 25.02
CA GLY A 227 15.62 -8.40 24.62
C GLY A 227 15.68 -7.85 23.19
N GLN A 228 14.67 -7.06 22.80
CA GLN A 228 14.58 -6.45 21.46
C GLN A 228 15.39 -5.15 21.34
N GLY A 229 15.58 -4.43 22.45
CA GLY A 229 16.26 -3.14 22.49
C GLY A 229 15.44 -1.99 21.91
N VAL A 230 14.12 -2.16 21.82
CA VAL A 230 13.16 -1.17 21.30
C VAL A 230 11.79 -1.43 21.91
N ILE A 231 11.06 -0.35 22.23
CA ILE A 231 9.65 -0.39 22.61
C ILE A 231 8.88 0.44 21.59
N ASN A 232 7.79 -0.12 21.07
CA ASN A 232 7.09 0.39 19.89
C ASN A 232 5.73 1.00 20.25
N HIS A 233 5.51 1.26 21.53
CA HIS A 233 4.24 1.67 22.07
C HIS A 233 4.42 2.69 23.20
N ALA A 234 3.32 3.37 23.52
CA ALA A 234 3.24 4.28 24.64
C ALA A 234 3.17 3.53 25.97
N ILE A 235 3.53 4.24 27.04
CA ILE A 235 3.63 3.67 28.38
C ILE A 235 2.51 4.22 29.26
N ARG A 236 1.84 3.38 30.04
CA ARG A 236 0.82 3.84 30.98
C ARG A 236 1.47 4.52 32.19
N ILE A 237 0.90 5.64 32.62
CA ILE A 237 1.27 6.31 33.87
C ILE A 237 0.05 6.66 34.70
N THR A 238 0.28 6.86 35.99
CA THR A 238 -0.72 7.41 36.91
C THR A 238 -0.37 8.85 37.30
N LEU A 239 -1.40 9.63 37.60
CA LEU A 239 -1.28 10.96 38.22
C LEU A 239 -2.17 11.04 39.47
N GLN A 240 -1.85 11.95 40.38
CA GLN A 240 -2.70 12.15 41.57
C GLN A 240 -4.07 12.67 41.19
N ASN A 241 -5.10 12.19 41.91
CA ASN A 241 -6.50 12.59 41.73
C ASN A 241 -6.73 14.11 41.60
N SER A 242 -5.93 14.91 42.32
CA SER A 242 -6.09 16.36 42.35
C SER A 242 -5.56 17.09 41.09
N THR A 243 -4.81 16.40 40.23
CA THR A 243 -4.20 16.94 39.00
C THR A 243 -4.88 16.43 37.72
N ILE A 244 -5.86 15.54 37.85
CA ILE A 244 -6.62 14.98 36.73
C ILE A 244 -7.98 15.69 36.58
N LEU A 245 -8.31 16.03 35.34
CA LEU A 245 -9.58 16.63 34.94
C LEU A 245 -10.69 15.57 34.91
N ASN A 246 -11.91 15.92 35.33
CA ASN A 246 -13.12 15.10 35.20
C ASN A 246 -13.65 15.09 33.75
N LYS A 247 -12.75 14.76 32.82
CA LYS A 247 -12.95 14.63 31.38
C LYS A 247 -11.91 13.65 30.86
N TYR A 248 -12.19 13.06 29.71
CA TYR A 248 -11.24 12.21 29.00
C TYR A 248 -10.99 12.71 27.59
N VAL A 249 -9.86 12.29 27.03
CA VAL A 249 -9.51 12.43 25.62
C VAL A 249 -9.08 11.07 25.10
N TYR A 250 -9.38 10.78 23.83
CA TYR A 250 -8.98 9.53 23.18
C TYR A 250 -7.45 9.29 23.34
N PRO A 251 -7.01 8.06 23.68
CA PRO A 251 -7.78 6.81 23.65
C PRO A 251 -8.64 6.50 24.88
N ALA A 252 -8.54 7.28 25.96
CA ALA A 252 -9.38 7.05 27.13
C ALA A 252 -10.86 7.22 26.78
N SER A 253 -11.70 6.48 27.48
CA SER A 253 -13.16 6.46 27.30
C SER A 253 -13.92 6.70 28.61
N HIS A 254 -13.22 6.84 29.73
CA HIS A 254 -13.78 6.95 31.07
C HIS A 254 -13.07 8.02 31.92
N VAL A 255 -13.75 8.47 32.98
CA VAL A 255 -13.23 9.45 33.95
C VAL A 255 -13.19 8.81 35.33
N ALA A 256 -12.22 9.14 36.18
CA ALA A 256 -12.17 8.62 37.55
C ALA A 256 -11.99 9.74 38.60
N ASN A 257 -12.12 11.00 38.19
CA ASN A 257 -11.69 12.15 38.99
C ASN A 257 -12.74 13.25 39.01
N THR A 258 -12.58 14.18 39.95
CA THR A 258 -13.56 15.27 40.18
C THR A 258 -13.03 16.66 39.78
N GLY A 259 -11.81 16.77 39.25
CA GLY A 259 -11.20 18.05 38.88
C GLY A 259 -11.94 18.76 37.74
N THR A 260 -11.97 20.09 37.72
CA THR A 260 -12.80 20.85 36.76
C THR A 260 -12.05 21.90 35.93
N ASP A 261 -10.83 22.26 36.30
CA ASP A 261 -10.08 23.32 35.63
C ASP A 261 -9.25 22.78 34.44
N ALA A 262 -9.85 22.78 33.26
CA ALA A 262 -9.21 22.29 32.04
C ALA A 262 -8.00 23.13 31.57
N SER A 263 -7.76 24.30 32.16
CA SER A 263 -6.59 25.12 31.81
C SER A 263 -5.29 24.59 32.42
N VAL A 264 -5.37 23.78 33.48
CA VAL A 264 -4.22 23.31 34.26
C VAL A 264 -4.26 21.82 34.64
N LEU A 265 -5.36 21.11 34.39
CA LEU A 265 -5.50 19.68 34.71
C LEU A 265 -5.44 18.84 33.44
N ALA A 266 -4.70 17.73 33.50
CA ALA A 266 -4.65 16.76 32.41
C ALA A 266 -5.89 15.85 32.43
N PRO A 267 -6.58 15.59 31.31
CA PRO A 267 -7.63 14.58 31.24
C PRO A 267 -7.07 13.16 31.30
N MET A 268 -7.92 12.18 31.64
CA MET A 268 -7.64 10.78 31.33
C MET A 268 -7.38 10.62 29.83
N GLY A 269 -6.38 9.82 29.47
CA GLY A 269 -5.91 9.63 28.09
C GLY A 269 -4.97 10.72 27.58
N ALA A 270 -4.66 11.75 28.37
CA ALA A 270 -3.69 12.77 27.98
C ALA A 270 -2.33 12.13 27.66
N ARG A 271 -1.70 12.60 26.58
CA ARG A 271 -0.38 12.15 26.13
C ARG A 271 0.69 13.12 26.58
N LEU A 272 1.63 12.66 27.40
CA LEU A 272 2.85 13.39 27.72
C LEU A 272 4.01 12.77 26.96
N ARG A 273 4.94 13.58 26.43
CA ARG A 273 6.10 13.14 25.68
C ARG A 273 7.36 13.63 26.36
N LEU A 274 8.40 12.79 26.40
CA LEU A 274 9.73 13.24 26.81
C LEU A 274 10.26 14.21 25.75
N LYS A 275 10.65 15.41 26.16
CA LYS A 275 11.05 16.46 25.21
C LYS A 275 12.22 16.00 24.34
N ALA A 276 12.18 16.39 23.07
CA ALA A 276 13.20 16.00 22.10
C ALA A 276 14.62 16.41 22.52
N ASN A 277 14.75 17.54 23.22
CA ASN A 277 16.02 18.12 23.67
C ASN A 277 16.60 17.49 24.96
N VAL A 278 15.90 16.58 25.62
CA VAL A 278 16.44 15.86 26.79
C VAL A 278 17.52 14.87 26.31
N ASP A 279 18.74 14.98 26.81
CA ASP A 279 19.83 14.08 26.42
C ASP A 279 19.69 12.72 27.13
N ILE A 280 19.36 11.68 26.37
CA ILE A 280 19.24 10.30 26.88
C ILE A 280 20.51 9.47 26.61
N SER A 281 21.52 10.02 25.95
CA SER A 281 22.73 9.27 25.55
C SER A 281 23.52 8.77 26.76
N GLY A 282 23.44 9.49 27.89
CA GLY A 282 24.06 9.13 29.16
C GLY A 282 23.32 8.04 29.95
N LEU A 283 22.07 7.73 29.61
CA LEU A 283 21.29 6.74 30.36
C LEU A 283 21.84 5.33 30.21
N ASN A 284 21.58 4.52 31.25
CA ASN A 284 21.87 3.10 31.28
C ASN A 284 21.10 2.35 30.18
N PRO A 285 21.62 1.21 29.67
CA PRO A 285 21.09 0.60 28.46
C PRO A 285 19.59 0.31 28.44
N GLN A 286 18.99 -0.23 29.51
CA GLN A 286 17.56 -0.55 29.56
C GLN A 286 16.75 0.75 29.67
N SER A 287 17.14 1.65 30.57
CA SER A 287 16.52 2.96 30.76
C SER A 287 16.52 3.82 29.51
N LYS A 288 17.57 3.73 28.69
CA LYS A 288 17.69 4.45 27.41
C LYS A 288 16.63 4.01 26.40
N VAL A 289 16.34 2.71 26.32
CA VAL A 289 15.30 2.17 25.43
C VAL A 289 13.93 2.69 25.85
N VAL A 290 13.64 2.64 27.15
CA VAL A 290 12.38 3.14 27.72
C VAL A 290 12.25 4.66 27.51
N ALA A 291 13.30 5.44 27.75
CA ALA A 291 13.29 6.89 27.52
C ALA A 291 13.14 7.25 26.03
N GLN A 292 13.71 6.47 25.12
CA GLN A 292 13.51 6.65 23.68
C GLN A 292 12.03 6.42 23.31
N ALA A 293 11.39 5.39 23.87
CA ALA A 293 9.97 5.16 23.67
C ALA A 293 9.10 6.31 24.21
N MET A 294 9.49 6.94 25.31
CA MET A 294 8.81 8.15 25.82
C MET A 294 8.97 9.37 24.90
N LYS A 295 10.03 9.44 24.07
CA LYS A 295 10.15 10.46 23.02
C LYS A 295 9.28 10.14 21.82
N ASP A 296 9.25 8.87 21.43
CA ASP A 296 8.62 8.44 20.19
C ASP A 296 7.11 8.24 20.34
N TYR A 297 6.65 7.62 21.42
CA TYR A 297 5.25 7.23 21.66
C TYR A 297 4.63 7.91 22.89
N GLY A 298 5.47 8.45 23.78
CA GLY A 298 5.03 9.15 24.98
C GLY A 298 4.49 8.22 26.07
N VAL A 299 3.89 8.84 27.08
CA VAL A 299 3.19 8.21 28.19
C VAL A 299 1.72 8.65 28.18
N ILE A 300 0.82 7.76 28.57
CA ILE A 300 -0.64 8.01 28.64
C ILE A 300 -1.06 8.07 30.11
N VAL A 301 -1.79 9.11 30.49
CA VAL A 301 -2.50 9.17 31.77
C VAL A 301 -3.63 8.13 31.74
N ALA A 302 -3.40 6.97 32.33
CA ALA A 302 -4.32 5.84 32.27
C ALA A 302 -5.10 5.65 33.58
N ASP A 303 -4.50 6.05 34.70
CA ASP A 303 -5.11 5.85 36.01
C ASP A 303 -4.85 7.02 36.95
N ASN A 304 -5.62 7.02 38.04
CA ASN A 304 -5.30 7.78 39.22
C ASN A 304 -4.42 7.01 40.19
N GLY A 305 -3.37 7.65 40.66
CA GLY A 305 -2.45 7.04 41.61
C GLY A 305 -1.43 8.06 42.09
N SER A 306 -0.22 7.60 42.36
CA SER A 306 0.88 8.51 42.63
C SER A 306 1.36 9.19 41.35
N ASN A 307 1.96 10.37 41.48
CA ASN A 307 2.45 11.11 40.32
C ASN A 307 3.60 10.35 39.64
N PHE A 308 3.51 10.16 38.32
CA PHE A 308 4.58 9.60 37.49
C PHE A 308 4.95 8.14 37.76
N TYR A 309 4.04 7.39 38.38
CA TYR A 309 4.20 5.94 38.48
C TYR A 309 3.87 5.36 37.12
N ALA A 310 4.88 4.75 36.50
CA ALA A 310 4.76 4.09 35.22
C ALA A 310 4.80 2.59 35.44
N SER A 311 3.76 1.89 35.04
CA SER A 311 3.68 0.45 35.25
C SER A 311 4.47 -0.30 34.19
N GLY A 312 5.11 -1.38 34.61
CA GLY A 312 5.77 -2.32 33.74
C GLY A 312 5.46 -3.74 34.19
N ALA A 313 5.78 -4.70 33.33
CA ALA A 313 5.70 -6.10 33.69
C ALA A 313 6.76 -6.42 34.74
N SER A 314 6.38 -7.22 35.74
CA SER A 314 7.32 -7.65 36.78
C SER A 314 8.50 -8.45 36.19
N TYR A 315 8.23 -9.19 35.12
CA TYR A 315 9.17 -9.99 34.35
C TYR A 315 8.56 -10.36 33.00
N SER A 316 9.37 -10.92 32.09
CA SER A 316 8.87 -11.55 30.87
C SER A 316 8.73 -13.06 31.05
N VAL A 317 7.81 -13.65 30.29
CA VAL A 317 7.61 -15.10 30.19
C VAL A 317 7.64 -15.57 28.74
N ASP A 318 7.89 -16.86 28.52
CA ASP A 318 7.77 -17.51 27.22
C ASP A 318 6.33 -17.97 26.93
N ALA A 319 6.12 -18.61 25.77
CA ALA A 319 4.81 -19.13 25.36
C ALA A 319 4.25 -20.20 26.32
N GLY A 320 5.12 -20.87 27.08
CA GLY A 320 4.73 -21.83 28.11
C GLY A 320 4.49 -21.18 29.48
N ASN A 321 4.42 -19.85 29.55
CA ASN A 321 4.33 -19.07 30.79
C ASN A 321 5.52 -19.27 31.74
N ASN A 322 6.68 -19.70 31.23
CA ASN A 322 7.89 -19.82 32.03
C ASN A 322 8.64 -18.49 32.02
N PHE A 323 9.17 -18.09 33.16
CA PHE A 323 9.98 -16.88 33.28
C PHE A 323 11.22 -16.91 32.39
N THR A 324 11.48 -15.78 31.71
CA THR A 324 12.59 -15.64 30.77
C THR A 324 13.54 -14.51 31.13
N LEU A 325 13.03 -13.29 31.37
CA LEU A 325 13.83 -12.08 31.54
C LEU A 325 13.33 -11.24 32.72
N THR A 326 14.26 -10.52 33.34
CA THR A 326 13.99 -9.57 34.44
C THR A 326 14.75 -8.27 34.23
N TRP A 327 14.37 -7.26 34.99
CA TRP A 327 15.00 -5.94 34.98
C TRP A 327 16.33 -5.93 35.72
N SER A 328 17.21 -4.98 35.37
CA SER A 328 18.34 -4.62 36.22
C SER A 328 17.95 -3.41 37.06
N ASP A 329 17.81 -3.56 38.37
CA ASP A 329 17.47 -2.43 39.25
C ASP A 329 18.56 -1.36 39.25
N ALA A 330 19.83 -1.76 39.17
CA ALA A 330 20.95 -0.83 38.99
C ALA A 330 20.89 -0.06 37.65
N ASP A 331 20.08 -0.51 36.68
CA ASP A 331 19.82 0.21 35.44
C ASP A 331 18.60 1.11 35.60
N ILE A 332 17.42 0.51 35.83
CA ILE A 332 16.11 1.17 35.80
C ILE A 332 15.92 2.13 36.97
N GLN A 333 16.33 1.73 38.18
CA GLN A 333 16.09 2.45 39.43
C GLN A 333 17.20 3.47 39.78
N ASP A 334 18.26 3.56 38.96
CA ASP A 334 19.35 4.52 39.16
C ASP A 334 18.84 5.97 39.03
N SER A 335 19.13 6.81 40.03
CA SER A 335 18.68 8.21 40.07
C SER A 335 19.51 9.18 39.24
N THR A 336 20.64 8.73 38.70
CA THR A 336 21.60 9.55 37.94
C THR A 336 21.62 9.14 36.48
N ARG A 337 21.55 7.83 36.20
CA ARG A 337 21.61 7.28 34.83
C ARG A 337 20.45 6.35 34.48
N GLY A 338 19.55 6.10 35.42
CA GLY A 338 18.33 5.33 35.19
C GLY A 338 17.12 6.21 34.93
N LEU A 339 15.92 5.61 34.88
CA LEU A 339 14.68 6.36 34.62
C LEU A 339 14.37 7.39 35.72
N LYS A 340 14.82 7.15 36.95
CA LYS A 340 14.67 8.09 38.07
C LYS A 340 15.49 9.37 37.93
N SER A 341 16.31 9.52 36.89
CA SER A 341 16.97 10.80 36.59
C SER A 341 16.04 11.79 35.87
N LEU A 342 14.95 11.32 35.26
CA LEU A 342 13.99 12.15 34.54
C LEU A 342 12.97 12.76 35.52
N THR A 343 12.48 13.98 35.25
CA THR A 343 11.48 14.68 36.07
C THR A 343 10.33 15.25 35.25
N PHE A 344 9.29 15.80 35.89
CA PHE A 344 8.16 16.42 35.18
C PHE A 344 8.58 17.50 34.19
N SER A 345 9.61 18.28 34.53
CA SER A 345 10.12 19.35 33.68
C SER A 345 10.77 18.84 32.39
N ASP A 346 11.11 17.55 32.29
CA ASP A 346 11.59 16.91 31.06
C ASP A 346 10.46 16.55 30.07
N PHE A 347 9.20 16.58 30.52
CA PHE A 347 8.04 16.19 29.71
C PHE A 347 7.20 17.38 29.26
N GLU A 348 6.41 17.16 28.22
CA GLU A 348 5.41 18.09 27.70
C GLU A 348 4.15 17.34 27.29
N VAL A 349 2.98 17.95 27.49
CA VAL A 349 1.72 17.43 26.95
C VAL A 349 1.67 17.72 25.45
N VAL A 350 1.34 16.72 24.64
CA VAL A 350 1.21 16.87 23.18
C VAL A 350 -0.25 16.98 22.76
N ASP A 351 -0.50 17.72 21.68
CA ASP A 351 -1.78 17.79 21.00
C ASP A 351 -1.77 16.83 19.81
N THR A 352 -2.60 15.80 19.88
CA THR A 352 -2.76 14.77 18.85
C THR A 352 -3.85 15.12 17.85
N THR A 353 -4.49 16.29 17.95
CA THR A 353 -5.47 16.76 16.96
C THR A 353 -4.84 16.80 15.56
N PRO A 354 -5.52 16.34 14.49
CA PRO A 354 -5.02 16.49 13.13
C PRO A 354 -4.71 17.94 12.79
N VAL A 355 -3.62 18.17 12.05
CA VAL A 355 -3.26 19.50 11.54
C VAL A 355 -3.11 19.41 10.04
N VAL A 356 -3.75 20.31 9.29
CA VAL A 356 -3.53 20.45 7.85
C VAL A 356 -2.53 21.58 7.63
N THR A 357 -1.43 21.28 6.93
CA THR A 357 -0.37 22.24 6.59
C THR A 357 -0.29 22.53 5.11
N GLY A 358 -1.01 21.79 4.26
CA GLY A 358 -1.11 22.10 2.83
C GLY A 358 -1.95 21.10 2.04
N LEU A 359 -2.27 21.50 0.82
CA LEU A 359 -2.93 20.68 -0.19
C LEU A 359 -2.05 20.61 -1.44
N SER A 360 -2.01 19.46 -2.11
CA SER A 360 -1.32 19.33 -3.41
C SER A 360 -1.95 20.21 -4.49
N ALA A 361 -3.24 20.55 -4.34
CA ALA A 361 -3.95 21.52 -5.16
C ALA A 361 -5.00 22.26 -4.32
N SER A 362 -5.05 23.59 -4.45
CA SER A 362 -6.04 24.45 -3.77
C SER A 362 -7.34 24.65 -4.57
N SER A 363 -7.52 23.89 -5.65
CA SER A 363 -8.75 23.88 -6.42
C SER A 363 -8.86 22.62 -7.29
N GLY A 364 -10.08 22.24 -7.64
CA GLY A 364 -10.34 21.08 -8.49
C GLY A 364 -11.83 20.80 -8.71
N SER A 365 -12.12 19.91 -9.66
CA SER A 365 -13.46 19.36 -9.89
C SER A 365 -13.74 18.18 -8.96
N ALA A 366 -15.03 17.83 -8.81
CA ALA A 366 -15.41 16.59 -8.16
C ALA A 366 -14.78 15.38 -8.88
N GLY A 367 -14.27 14.42 -8.12
CA GLY A 367 -13.53 13.26 -8.64
C GLY A 367 -12.02 13.47 -8.78
N ALA A 368 -11.51 14.70 -8.65
CA ALA A 368 -10.07 14.94 -8.57
C ALA A 368 -9.49 14.36 -7.28
N THR A 369 -8.23 13.92 -7.31
CA THR A 369 -7.50 13.48 -6.11
C THR A 369 -6.61 14.61 -5.60
N VAL A 370 -6.72 14.92 -4.31
CA VAL A 370 -5.86 15.88 -3.61
C VAL A 370 -5.10 15.15 -2.50
N THR A 371 -3.79 15.38 -2.41
CA THR A 371 -3.01 14.98 -1.24
C THR A 371 -3.10 16.10 -0.20
N VAL A 372 -3.60 15.77 0.98
CA VAL A 372 -3.57 16.60 2.18
C VAL A 372 -2.28 16.29 2.92
N THR A 373 -1.47 17.32 3.16
CA THR A 373 -0.24 17.24 3.96
C THR A 373 -0.49 17.84 5.33
N GLY A 374 0.06 17.23 6.38
CA GLY A 374 -0.23 17.63 7.75
C GLY A 374 0.52 16.84 8.82
N LEU A 375 -0.12 16.72 9.98
CA LEU A 375 0.36 15.97 11.15
C LEU A 375 -0.79 15.21 11.79
N ASN A 376 -0.47 14.12 12.51
CA ASN A 376 -1.41 13.31 13.30
C ASN A 376 -2.52 12.66 12.45
N PHE A 377 -2.20 12.17 11.24
CA PHE A 377 -3.15 11.50 10.35
C PHE A 377 -3.20 9.98 10.51
N SER A 378 -2.19 9.36 11.15
CA SER A 378 -2.11 7.90 11.31
C SER A 378 -2.89 7.37 12.52
N GLY A 379 -3.37 8.25 13.38
CA GLY A 379 -4.00 7.90 14.64
C GLY A 379 -5.53 7.96 14.63
N ALA A 380 -6.13 7.07 15.42
CA ALA A 380 -7.58 6.82 15.64
C ALA A 380 -8.16 5.62 14.90
N ALA A 381 -7.50 4.47 14.98
CA ALA A 381 -8.16 3.19 14.73
C ALA A 381 -8.68 3.02 13.29
N GLY A 382 -7.90 3.47 12.32
CA GLY A 382 -8.30 3.54 10.91
C GLY A 382 -9.48 4.48 10.60
N ARG A 383 -10.01 5.23 11.58
CA ARG A 383 -11.21 6.07 11.43
C ARG A 383 -10.83 7.51 11.11
N LEU A 384 -10.27 7.72 9.93
CA LEU A 384 -9.95 9.05 9.41
C LEU A 384 -10.92 9.44 8.29
N SER A 385 -11.36 10.69 8.28
CA SER A 385 -12.13 11.28 7.18
C SER A 385 -11.56 12.63 6.77
N VAL A 386 -11.71 12.97 5.49
CA VAL A 386 -11.38 14.29 4.94
C VAL A 386 -12.68 14.96 4.54
N LEU A 387 -12.90 16.18 5.02
CA LEU A 387 -14.09 16.97 4.80
C LEU A 387 -13.75 18.16 3.91
N PHE A 388 -14.45 18.35 2.82
CA PHE A 388 -14.41 19.56 2.01
C PHE A 388 -15.60 20.44 2.42
N GLY A 389 -15.32 21.44 3.25
CA GLY A 389 -16.34 22.15 4.02
C GLY A 389 -17.07 21.18 4.95
N GLY A 390 -18.37 20.97 4.71
CA GLY A 390 -19.18 20.01 5.45
C GLY A 390 -19.34 18.64 4.77
N VAL A 391 -18.78 18.44 3.57
CA VAL A 391 -19.02 17.24 2.75
C VAL A 391 -17.81 16.31 2.83
N ALA A 392 -18.03 15.04 3.21
CA ALA A 392 -16.96 14.06 3.24
C ALA A 392 -16.43 13.75 1.83
N ALA A 393 -15.12 13.57 1.71
CA ALA A 393 -14.47 13.06 0.51
C ALA A 393 -15.05 11.69 0.13
N THR A 394 -15.11 11.41 -1.17
CA THR A 394 -15.72 10.16 -1.67
C THR A 394 -14.87 8.93 -1.37
N SER A 395 -13.56 9.12 -1.25
CA SER A 395 -12.64 8.13 -0.69
C SER A 395 -11.45 8.83 -0.04
N VAL A 396 -10.85 8.16 0.93
CA VAL A 396 -9.69 8.63 1.69
C VAL A 396 -8.71 7.46 1.79
N THR A 397 -7.43 7.70 1.48
CA THR A 397 -6.35 6.73 1.72
C THR A 397 -5.29 7.38 2.59
N VAL A 398 -5.08 6.84 3.78
CA VAL A 398 -3.99 7.24 4.67
C VAL A 398 -2.69 6.66 4.12
N VAL A 399 -1.71 7.52 3.85
CA VAL A 399 -0.40 7.11 3.30
C VAL A 399 0.61 6.98 4.43
N ASP A 400 0.70 8.02 5.26
CA ASP A 400 1.50 8.07 6.48
C ASP A 400 0.91 9.10 7.46
N ASP A 401 1.55 9.34 8.60
CA ASP A 401 1.06 10.27 9.63
C ASP A 401 0.97 11.74 9.17
N SER A 402 1.62 12.08 8.05
CA SER A 402 1.68 13.42 7.50
C SER A 402 1.03 13.55 6.11
N HIS A 403 0.56 12.46 5.51
CA HIS A 403 0.00 12.45 4.16
C HIS A 403 -1.25 11.57 4.05
N VAL A 404 -2.31 12.17 3.51
CA VAL A 404 -3.56 11.49 3.19
C VAL A 404 -3.97 11.90 1.79
N THR A 405 -4.42 10.96 0.96
CA THR A 405 -5.05 11.28 -0.33
C THR A 405 -6.56 11.23 -0.19
N ALA A 406 -7.24 12.19 -0.79
CA ALA A 406 -8.70 12.32 -0.74
C ALA A 406 -9.27 12.64 -2.11
N VAL A 407 -10.37 11.97 -2.48
CA VAL A 407 -11.09 12.25 -3.73
C VAL A 407 -12.18 13.30 -3.47
N VAL A 408 -12.02 14.45 -4.13
CA VAL A 408 -12.85 15.65 -4.00
C VAL A 408 -14.32 15.29 -4.25
N PRO A 409 -15.24 15.56 -3.31
CA PRO A 409 -16.66 15.26 -3.50
C PRO A 409 -17.35 16.30 -4.39
N ALA A 410 -18.63 16.11 -4.70
CA ALA A 410 -19.41 17.16 -5.37
C ALA A 410 -19.56 18.39 -4.45
N GLY A 411 -19.36 19.59 -4.99
CA GLY A 411 -19.47 20.84 -4.24
C GLY A 411 -19.27 22.07 -5.14
N THR A 412 -19.39 23.26 -4.53
CA THR A 412 -19.27 24.56 -5.22
C THR A 412 -18.62 25.60 -4.30
N GLY A 413 -17.99 26.63 -4.87
CA GLY A 413 -17.40 27.73 -4.10
C GLY A 413 -16.07 27.36 -3.43
N THR A 414 -15.58 28.22 -2.54
CA THR A 414 -14.38 27.96 -1.74
C THR A 414 -14.76 27.42 -0.37
N VAL A 415 -14.11 26.34 0.04
CA VAL A 415 -14.31 25.63 1.31
C VAL A 415 -12.96 25.35 1.98
N ASP A 416 -12.99 24.95 3.25
CA ASP A 416 -11.81 24.47 3.97
C ASP A 416 -11.75 22.94 3.92
N VAL A 417 -10.57 22.36 3.69
CA VAL A 417 -10.34 20.91 3.65
C VAL A 417 -9.83 20.45 5.01
N ARG A 418 -10.70 19.86 5.81
CA ARG A 418 -10.36 19.46 7.18
C ARG A 418 -10.18 17.95 7.30
N VAL A 419 -9.29 17.54 8.19
CA VAL A 419 -9.11 16.13 8.55
C VAL A 419 -9.79 15.88 9.89
N GLN A 420 -10.72 14.93 9.93
CA GLN A 420 -11.35 14.47 11.16
C GLN A 420 -10.87 13.06 11.50
N SER A 421 -10.30 12.91 12.69
CA SER A 421 -9.84 11.67 13.28
C SER A 421 -10.85 11.22 14.35
N GLY A 422 -11.46 10.06 14.14
CA GLY A 422 -12.48 9.49 15.00
C GLY A 422 -13.86 9.36 14.37
N VAL A 423 -14.79 8.84 15.18
CA VAL A 423 -16.21 8.68 14.82
C VAL A 423 -17.09 9.61 15.63
N THR A 424 -18.27 9.92 15.10
CA THR A 424 -19.29 10.62 15.88
C THR A 424 -19.83 9.69 16.97
N ALA A 425 -19.45 9.95 18.21
CA ALA A 425 -19.93 9.26 19.41
C ALA A 425 -19.92 10.26 20.56
N SER A 426 -21.10 10.58 21.07
CA SER A 426 -21.27 11.68 22.03
C SER A 426 -21.27 11.18 23.46
N ASP A 427 -20.38 11.76 24.26
CA ASP A 427 -20.41 11.74 25.73
C ASP A 427 -19.95 13.14 26.17
N ALA A 428 -20.68 13.78 27.08
CA ALA A 428 -20.34 15.12 27.54
C ALA A 428 -18.99 15.19 28.27
N ARG A 429 -18.45 14.06 28.76
CA ARG A 429 -17.14 13.93 29.42
C ARG A 429 -15.98 13.83 28.43
N ASN A 430 -16.24 13.52 27.15
CA ASN A 430 -15.24 13.55 26.09
C ASN A 430 -14.89 15.00 25.72
N ILE A 431 -13.61 15.37 25.79
CA ILE A 431 -13.14 16.72 25.41
C ILE A 431 -13.37 17.04 23.93
N LYS A 432 -13.34 16.02 23.07
CA LYS A 432 -13.52 16.17 21.62
C LYS A 432 -14.96 15.96 21.16
N ASN A 433 -15.92 15.89 22.09
CA ASN A 433 -17.34 15.71 21.80
C ASN A 433 -17.82 16.65 20.67
N PRO A 434 -18.55 16.16 19.65
CA PRO A 434 -19.13 14.81 19.53
C PRO A 434 -18.22 13.77 18.85
N VAL A 435 -16.95 14.07 18.63
CA VAL A 435 -15.99 13.13 18.00
C VAL A 435 -15.28 12.32 19.08
N PHE A 436 -15.40 10.99 19.02
CA PHE A 436 -14.52 10.09 19.74
C PHE A 436 -13.34 9.70 18.84
N GLY A 437 -12.19 10.30 19.15
CA GLY A 437 -10.94 10.26 18.38
C GLY A 437 -10.14 11.54 18.69
N TYR A 438 -9.18 11.89 17.84
CA TYR A 438 -8.38 13.09 18.05
C TYR A 438 -9.06 14.40 17.65
N GLY A 439 -10.24 14.32 17.02
CA GLY A 439 -11.07 15.48 16.68
C GLY A 439 -10.88 15.93 15.24
N THR A 440 -11.21 17.19 14.95
CA THR A 440 -11.11 17.77 13.60
C THR A 440 -10.04 18.84 13.56
N SER A 441 -9.27 18.89 12.48
CA SER A 441 -8.27 19.92 12.25
C SER A 441 -8.87 21.32 12.30
N ALA A 442 -8.08 22.26 12.82
CA ALA A 442 -8.41 23.67 12.76
C ALA A 442 -8.47 24.16 11.30
N VAL A 443 -9.22 25.24 11.07
CA VAL A 443 -9.23 25.95 9.78
C VAL A 443 -7.99 26.81 9.67
N THR A 444 -7.33 26.76 8.51
CA THR A 444 -6.09 27.48 8.21
C THR A 444 -6.12 28.02 6.78
N ALA A 445 -5.25 28.97 6.45
CA ALA A 445 -5.13 29.39 5.05
C ALA A 445 -4.62 28.26 4.13
N ALA A 446 -3.93 27.27 4.69
CA ALA A 446 -3.30 26.18 3.95
C ALA A 446 -4.29 25.10 3.49
N ASP A 447 -5.47 25.05 4.08
CA ASP A 447 -6.52 24.07 3.77
C ASP A 447 -7.61 24.59 2.83
N ARG A 448 -7.49 25.83 2.33
CA ARG A 448 -8.51 26.41 1.45
C ARG A 448 -8.52 25.74 0.08
N PHE A 449 -9.69 25.24 -0.33
CA PHE A 449 -9.94 24.59 -1.60
C PHE A 449 -11.11 25.21 -2.35
N THR A 450 -10.95 25.50 -3.64
CA THR A 450 -12.03 26.04 -4.50
C THR A 450 -12.55 25.02 -5.49
N TYR A 451 -13.83 24.68 -5.35
CA TYR A 451 -14.55 23.88 -6.34
C TYR A 451 -14.67 24.63 -7.66
N GLY A 452 -14.39 23.92 -8.75
CA GLY A 452 -14.50 24.50 -10.10
C GLY A 452 -13.36 25.43 -10.46
N GLY A 453 -12.23 25.37 -9.75
CA GLY A 453 -10.99 25.96 -10.25
C GLY A 453 -10.45 25.15 -11.41
N THR A 454 -10.06 25.85 -12.47
CA THR A 454 -9.31 25.30 -13.59
C THR A 454 -8.02 24.69 -13.04
N THR A 455 -7.95 23.37 -12.89
CA THR A 455 -6.77 22.71 -13.45
C THR A 455 -6.71 23.22 -14.88
N GLY A 456 -5.60 23.81 -15.30
CA GLY A 456 -5.36 23.79 -16.74
C GLY A 456 -5.54 22.32 -17.12
N ASN A 457 -6.52 22.04 -17.99
CA ASN A 457 -6.84 20.72 -18.52
C ASN A 457 -5.56 19.88 -18.55
N GLN A 458 -5.48 18.83 -17.74
CA GLN A 458 -4.25 18.04 -17.65
C GLN A 458 -4.14 17.16 -18.89
N ALA A 459 -2.93 16.80 -19.28
CA ALA A 459 -2.79 15.85 -20.38
C ALA A 459 -3.35 14.48 -19.95
N PRO A 460 -4.04 13.75 -20.84
CA PRO A 460 -4.54 12.42 -20.53
C PRO A 460 -3.40 11.47 -20.19
N THR A 461 -3.74 10.36 -19.54
CA THR A 461 -2.83 9.23 -19.26
C THR A 461 -3.36 7.95 -19.89
N ILE A 462 -2.51 6.93 -20.05
CA ILE A 462 -2.91 5.60 -20.55
C ILE A 462 -3.12 4.67 -19.36
N ALA A 463 -4.38 4.39 -19.04
CA ALA A 463 -4.79 3.51 -17.95
C ALA A 463 -4.66 2.02 -18.32
N THR A 464 -4.90 1.66 -19.58
CA THR A 464 -4.65 0.33 -20.12
C THR A 464 -3.97 0.45 -21.47
N ALA A 465 -2.81 -0.19 -21.60
CA ALA A 465 -1.99 -0.12 -22.80
C ALA A 465 -2.74 -0.63 -24.04
N ALA A 466 -2.33 -0.13 -25.20
CA ALA A 466 -2.83 -0.58 -26.49
C ALA A 466 -2.63 -2.10 -26.66
N ALA A 467 -3.69 -2.81 -27.03
CA ALA A 467 -3.68 -4.24 -27.29
C ALA A 467 -4.38 -4.56 -28.62
N ALA A 468 -4.10 -5.75 -29.15
CA ALA A 468 -4.68 -6.24 -30.40
C ALA A 468 -5.07 -7.71 -30.29
N SER A 469 -6.23 -8.08 -30.81
CA SER A 469 -6.73 -9.45 -30.81
C SER A 469 -7.53 -9.78 -32.09
N PRO A 470 -7.20 -10.87 -32.81
CA PRO A 470 -6.05 -11.74 -32.58
C PRO A 470 -4.73 -11.07 -32.96
N SER A 471 -3.63 -11.50 -32.35
CA SER A 471 -2.26 -11.19 -32.78
C SER A 471 -1.37 -12.39 -32.45
N PRO A 472 -0.86 -13.16 -33.44
CA PRO A 472 -0.89 -12.90 -34.89
C PRO A 472 -2.28 -13.03 -35.55
N VAL A 473 -2.50 -12.29 -36.63
CA VAL A 473 -3.71 -12.29 -37.45
C VAL A 473 -3.56 -13.26 -38.62
N THR A 474 -4.50 -14.20 -38.78
CA THR A 474 -4.56 -15.11 -39.95
C THR A 474 -5.62 -14.70 -40.98
N GLY A 475 -6.57 -13.87 -40.58
CA GLY A 475 -7.59 -13.27 -41.44
C GLY A 475 -7.17 -11.92 -42.00
N THR A 476 -8.17 -11.06 -42.22
CA THR A 476 -8.00 -9.70 -42.76
C THR A 476 -8.22 -8.61 -41.70
N THR A 477 -8.59 -8.95 -40.47
CA THR A 477 -8.96 -7.98 -39.42
C THR A 477 -8.43 -8.35 -38.04
N ALA A 478 -8.26 -7.35 -37.17
CA ALA A 478 -8.05 -7.51 -35.73
C ALA A 478 -8.82 -6.43 -34.96
N SER A 479 -9.23 -6.73 -33.72
CA SER A 479 -9.72 -5.74 -32.77
C SER A 479 -8.55 -5.07 -32.07
N LEU A 480 -8.56 -3.74 -32.01
CA LEU A 480 -7.64 -2.90 -31.25
C LEU A 480 -8.37 -2.32 -30.04
N SER A 481 -7.71 -2.31 -28.89
CA SER A 481 -8.27 -1.73 -27.66
C SER A 481 -7.24 -0.87 -26.92
N VAL A 482 -7.70 0.17 -26.24
CA VAL A 482 -6.92 1.00 -25.31
C VAL A 482 -7.87 1.63 -24.29
N LEU A 483 -7.38 2.01 -23.11
CA LEU A 483 -8.13 2.84 -22.17
C LEU A 483 -7.29 4.01 -21.67
N GLY A 484 -7.80 5.23 -21.82
CA GLY A 484 -7.22 6.45 -21.25
C GLY A 484 -7.90 6.87 -19.95
N ALA A 485 -7.25 7.74 -19.19
CA ALA A 485 -7.82 8.43 -18.04
C ALA A 485 -7.46 9.91 -18.12
N ASP A 486 -8.37 10.79 -17.70
CA ASP A 486 -8.27 12.23 -17.89
C ASP A 486 -9.09 12.96 -16.83
N ASP A 487 -8.71 14.19 -16.48
CA ASP A 487 -9.46 15.03 -15.54
C ASP A 487 -10.81 15.50 -16.12
N GLY A 488 -10.92 15.60 -17.44
CA GLY A 488 -12.17 15.77 -18.17
C GLY A 488 -13.02 14.50 -18.27
N GLY A 489 -12.53 13.35 -17.80
CA GLY A 489 -13.21 12.05 -17.86
C GLY A 489 -13.01 11.30 -19.17
N GLU A 490 -12.91 9.97 -19.10
CA GLU A 490 -12.58 9.11 -20.24
C GLU A 490 -13.52 9.27 -21.44
N SER A 491 -14.82 9.47 -21.20
CA SER A 491 -15.83 9.62 -22.26
C SER A 491 -15.59 10.83 -23.17
N ASN A 492 -14.82 11.81 -22.67
CA ASN A 492 -14.49 13.04 -23.39
C ASN A 492 -13.18 12.93 -24.17
N LEU A 493 -12.44 11.82 -24.04
CA LEU A 493 -11.26 11.54 -24.85
C LEU A 493 -11.61 11.11 -26.27
N LYS A 494 -10.85 11.59 -27.24
CA LYS A 494 -10.82 11.09 -28.61
C LYS A 494 -9.61 10.20 -28.80
N TYR A 495 -9.82 8.99 -29.32
CA TYR A 495 -8.73 8.07 -29.65
C TYR A 495 -8.48 8.09 -31.15
N THR A 496 -7.23 8.31 -31.53
CA THR A 496 -6.80 8.31 -32.93
C THR A 496 -5.72 7.25 -33.14
N TRP A 497 -6.03 6.22 -33.91
CA TRP A 497 -5.11 5.19 -34.36
C TRP A 497 -4.39 5.62 -35.64
N GLN A 498 -3.11 5.31 -35.70
CA GLN A 498 -2.27 5.47 -36.88
C GLN A 498 -1.32 4.27 -37.01
N ALA A 499 -1.11 3.79 -38.23
CA ALA A 499 -0.02 2.87 -38.53
C ALA A 499 1.29 3.65 -38.65
N THR A 500 2.22 3.42 -37.74
CA THR A 500 3.56 4.04 -37.75
C THR A 500 4.58 3.19 -38.50
N ALA A 501 4.31 1.88 -38.65
CA ALA A 501 5.04 0.98 -39.52
C ALA A 501 4.07 0.03 -40.24
N SER A 502 4.33 -0.26 -41.51
CA SER A 502 3.52 -1.16 -42.34
C SER A 502 4.39 -1.82 -43.40
N PRO A 503 4.06 -3.04 -43.86
CA PRO A 503 4.71 -3.66 -45.00
C PRO A 503 4.46 -2.83 -46.27
N SER A 504 5.35 -2.96 -47.25
CA SER A 504 5.26 -2.19 -48.51
C SER A 504 3.90 -2.40 -49.20
N GLY A 505 3.22 -1.28 -49.47
CA GLY A 505 1.86 -1.26 -50.05
C GLY A 505 0.74 -1.63 -49.07
N GLY A 506 1.02 -1.75 -47.77
CA GLY A 506 0.02 -1.98 -46.73
C GLY A 506 -0.59 -0.65 -46.28
N SER A 507 -1.91 -0.52 -46.37
CA SER A 507 -2.65 0.65 -45.91
C SER A 507 -3.83 0.18 -45.06
N PRO A 508 -3.65 0.01 -43.74
CA PRO A 508 -4.71 -0.49 -42.87
C PRO A 508 -5.80 0.58 -42.65
N THR A 509 -7.05 0.15 -42.49
CA THR A 509 -8.20 1.01 -42.24
C THR A 509 -8.86 0.67 -40.91
N PHE A 510 -9.47 1.65 -40.23
CA PHE A 510 -10.06 1.49 -38.90
C PHE A 510 -11.58 1.72 -38.94
N SER A 511 -12.35 0.88 -38.25
CA SER A 511 -13.81 1.01 -38.17
C SER A 511 -14.26 2.27 -37.42
N ALA A 512 -13.46 2.75 -36.47
CA ALA A 512 -13.64 3.99 -35.74
C ALA A 512 -12.27 4.66 -35.56
N ASN A 513 -12.21 5.97 -35.78
CA ASN A 513 -10.99 6.75 -35.58
C ASN A 513 -11.33 8.21 -35.24
N GLY A 514 -10.50 8.87 -34.43
CA GLY A 514 -10.70 10.28 -34.04
C GLY A 514 -11.91 10.54 -33.14
N THR A 515 -12.45 9.50 -32.50
CA THR A 515 -13.63 9.58 -31.62
C THR A 515 -13.40 8.74 -30.36
N ASN A 516 -14.23 8.92 -29.34
CA ASN A 516 -14.15 8.11 -28.13
C ASN A 516 -14.40 6.62 -28.41
N ALA A 517 -15.30 6.29 -29.35
CA ALA A 517 -15.60 4.92 -29.75
C ALA A 517 -14.36 4.16 -30.24
N ALA A 518 -13.35 4.86 -30.77
CA ALA A 518 -12.11 4.27 -31.25
C ALA A 518 -11.22 3.68 -30.15
N ARG A 519 -11.58 3.82 -28.86
CA ARG A 519 -10.98 3.01 -27.77
C ARG A 519 -11.11 1.51 -28.02
N ASN A 520 -12.14 1.12 -28.79
CA ASN A 520 -12.33 -0.22 -29.34
C ASN A 520 -12.58 -0.08 -30.86
N ALA A 521 -11.59 -0.42 -31.68
CA ALA A 521 -11.68 -0.30 -33.14
C ALA A 521 -11.33 -1.62 -33.81
N VAL A 522 -11.96 -1.94 -34.94
CA VAL A 522 -11.52 -3.03 -35.81
C VAL A 522 -10.58 -2.44 -36.86
N VAL A 523 -9.35 -2.96 -36.93
CA VAL A 523 -8.41 -2.66 -38.02
C VAL A 523 -8.56 -3.71 -39.12
N THR A 524 -8.62 -3.25 -40.37
CA THR A 524 -8.67 -4.09 -41.58
C THR A 524 -7.36 -3.96 -42.35
N PHE A 525 -6.75 -5.08 -42.67
CA PHE A 525 -5.48 -5.21 -43.39
C PHE A 525 -5.72 -5.58 -44.86
N HIS A 526 -4.75 -5.24 -45.70
CA HIS A 526 -4.77 -5.54 -47.14
C HIS A 526 -3.48 -6.24 -47.61
N ARG A 527 -2.54 -6.47 -46.69
CA ARG A 527 -1.28 -7.18 -46.90
C ARG A 527 -0.87 -7.92 -45.64
N ALA A 528 -0.17 -9.04 -45.82
CA ALA A 528 0.50 -9.72 -44.73
C ALA A 528 1.81 -9.01 -44.37
N GLY A 529 2.25 -9.15 -43.13
CA GLY A 529 3.48 -8.56 -42.62
C GLY A 529 3.35 -8.00 -41.21
N ALA A 530 4.41 -7.35 -40.74
CA ALA A 530 4.44 -6.70 -39.43
C ALA A 530 3.91 -5.26 -39.52
N TYR A 531 3.01 -4.92 -38.62
CA TYR A 531 2.44 -3.58 -38.44
C TYR A 531 2.75 -3.08 -37.03
N THR A 532 3.01 -1.79 -36.90
CA THR A 532 3.03 -1.09 -35.61
C THR A 532 1.96 -0.01 -35.64
N PHE A 533 1.08 -0.04 -34.65
CA PHE A 533 0.04 0.95 -34.47
C PHE A 533 0.34 1.80 -33.24
N ARG A 534 0.16 3.11 -33.39
CA ARG A 534 0.14 4.07 -32.28
C ARG A 534 -1.28 4.58 -32.13
N VAL A 535 -1.77 4.60 -30.89
CA VAL A 535 -2.98 5.34 -30.52
C VAL A 535 -2.61 6.59 -29.75
N THR A 536 -3.28 7.68 -30.08
CA THR A 536 -3.23 8.94 -29.37
C THR A 536 -4.57 9.17 -28.70
N ALA A 537 -4.60 9.22 -27.37
CA ALA A 537 -5.73 9.75 -26.61
C ALA A 537 -5.58 11.27 -26.53
N THR A 538 -6.62 12.01 -26.91
CA THR A 538 -6.64 13.48 -26.94
C THR A 538 -7.85 13.97 -26.17
N ASP A 539 -7.64 14.89 -25.23
CA ASP A 539 -8.71 15.52 -24.47
C ASP A 539 -9.38 16.67 -25.25
N ALA A 540 -10.31 17.38 -24.59
CA ALA A 540 -10.99 18.53 -25.17
C ALA A 540 -10.07 19.77 -25.29
N GLY A 541 -9.02 19.87 -24.47
CA GLY A 541 -8.00 20.91 -24.50
C GLY A 541 -6.91 20.70 -25.56
N GLY A 542 -6.89 19.55 -26.24
CA GLY A 542 -5.91 19.17 -27.25
C GLY A 542 -4.62 18.57 -26.72
N LEU A 543 -4.50 18.28 -25.41
CA LEU A 543 -3.34 17.57 -24.88
C LEU A 543 -3.47 16.07 -25.12
N THR A 544 -2.34 15.36 -25.06
CA THR A 544 -2.31 13.97 -25.55
C THR A 544 -1.43 13.05 -24.73
N ALA A 545 -1.80 11.76 -24.72
CA ALA A 545 -0.95 10.64 -24.36
C ALA A 545 -1.05 9.55 -25.42
N THR A 546 0.00 8.72 -25.54
CA THR A 546 0.06 7.72 -26.60
C THR A 546 0.49 6.34 -26.11
N SER A 547 -0.03 5.30 -26.76
CA SER A 547 0.36 3.91 -26.56
C SER A 547 0.60 3.23 -27.90
N THR A 548 1.38 2.14 -27.92
CA THR A 548 1.76 1.43 -29.14
C THR A 548 1.52 -0.07 -29.03
N VAL A 549 1.07 -0.69 -30.12
CA VAL A 549 0.90 -2.14 -30.22
C VAL A 549 1.46 -2.67 -31.54
N ASN A 550 2.12 -3.81 -31.49
CA ASN A 550 2.64 -4.51 -32.66
C ASN A 550 1.69 -5.63 -33.06
N VAL A 551 1.39 -5.73 -34.36
CA VAL A 551 0.50 -6.75 -34.92
C VAL A 551 1.18 -7.44 -36.09
N THR A 552 1.26 -8.76 -36.04
CA THR A 552 1.79 -9.57 -37.15
C THR A 552 0.62 -10.19 -37.90
N VAL A 553 0.50 -9.90 -39.20
CA VAL A 553 -0.46 -10.55 -40.10
C VAL A 553 0.26 -11.64 -40.87
N ASN A 554 -0.08 -12.90 -40.59
CA ASN A 554 0.50 -14.05 -41.24
C ASN A 554 -0.19 -14.31 -42.58
N GLN A 555 0.59 -14.73 -43.58
CA GLN A 555 0.01 -15.23 -44.82
C GLN A 555 -0.72 -16.54 -44.56
N THR A 556 -1.99 -16.61 -44.97
CA THR A 556 -2.82 -17.80 -44.83
C THR A 556 -3.25 -18.29 -46.20
N LEU A 557 -2.96 -19.55 -46.54
CA LEU A 557 -3.37 -20.14 -47.82
C LEU A 557 -4.89 -20.08 -48.01
N THR A 558 -5.35 -19.31 -49.00
CA THR A 558 -6.79 -19.22 -49.33
C THR A 558 -7.14 -19.83 -50.68
N SER A 559 -6.22 -19.77 -51.65
CA SER A 559 -6.46 -20.26 -53.01
C SER A 559 -5.18 -20.77 -53.68
N VAL A 560 -5.35 -21.59 -54.71
CA VAL A 560 -4.28 -22.02 -55.61
C VAL A 560 -4.70 -21.63 -57.02
N VAL A 561 -3.81 -20.98 -57.77
CA VAL A 561 -4.02 -20.64 -59.17
C VAL A 561 -3.06 -21.42 -60.06
N VAL A 562 -3.49 -21.76 -61.27
CA VAL A 562 -2.68 -22.45 -62.29
C VAL A 562 -2.47 -21.53 -63.48
N SER A 563 -1.21 -21.39 -63.93
CA SER A 563 -0.82 -20.55 -65.05
C SER A 563 -0.07 -21.34 -66.14
N PRO A 564 -0.42 -21.19 -67.43
CA PRO A 564 -1.56 -20.42 -67.91
C PRO A 564 -2.90 -21.08 -67.49
N SER A 565 -3.97 -20.32 -67.33
CA SER A 565 -5.30 -20.87 -66.95
C SER A 565 -5.96 -21.64 -68.11
N THR A 566 -5.53 -21.35 -69.34
CA THR A 566 -5.87 -22.13 -70.54
C THR A 566 -4.67 -22.28 -71.46
N ALA A 567 -4.62 -23.36 -72.25
CA ALA A 567 -3.60 -23.52 -73.29
C ALA A 567 -4.14 -24.30 -74.49
N SER A 568 -3.68 -23.95 -75.69
CA SER A 568 -3.88 -24.77 -76.90
C SER A 568 -2.60 -25.54 -77.20
N VAL A 569 -2.68 -26.86 -77.26
CA VAL A 569 -1.51 -27.74 -77.37
C VAL A 569 -1.69 -28.68 -78.56
N ALA A 570 -0.80 -28.59 -79.54
CA ALA A 570 -0.84 -29.47 -80.71
C ALA A 570 -0.68 -30.95 -80.33
N ASP A 571 -1.20 -31.85 -81.18
CA ASP A 571 -1.04 -33.31 -81.02
C ASP A 571 0.43 -33.71 -80.79
N GLY A 572 0.66 -34.53 -79.75
CA GLY A 572 1.99 -34.96 -79.30
C GLY A 572 2.84 -33.89 -78.60
N ALA A 573 2.43 -32.62 -78.60
CA ALA A 573 3.18 -31.53 -77.98
C ALA A 573 2.99 -31.48 -76.45
N ARG A 574 3.83 -30.66 -75.78
CA ARG A 574 3.86 -30.53 -74.32
C ARG A 574 3.66 -29.07 -73.90
N GLN A 575 2.92 -28.87 -72.81
CA GLN A 575 2.74 -27.57 -72.17
C GLN A 575 3.13 -27.66 -70.69
N GLN A 576 3.95 -26.70 -70.24
CA GLN A 576 4.29 -26.55 -68.83
C GLN A 576 3.26 -25.63 -68.15
N PHE A 577 2.73 -26.09 -67.02
CA PHE A 577 1.92 -25.26 -66.13
C PHE A 577 2.66 -25.04 -64.81
N ALA A 578 2.45 -23.87 -64.23
CA ALA A 578 2.92 -23.53 -62.89
C ALA A 578 1.71 -23.35 -61.97
N ALA A 579 1.86 -23.70 -60.69
CA ALA A 579 0.88 -23.42 -59.67
C ALA A 579 1.42 -22.38 -58.70
N SER A 580 0.55 -21.51 -58.20
CA SER A 580 0.88 -20.55 -57.15
C SER A 580 -0.20 -20.55 -56.08
N ALA A 581 0.22 -20.75 -54.85
CA ALA A 581 -0.57 -20.63 -53.64
C ALA A 581 -0.64 -19.16 -53.25
N LEU A 582 -1.86 -18.67 -53.04
CA LEU A 582 -2.14 -17.28 -52.71
C LEU A 582 -2.69 -17.16 -51.28
N ASP A 583 -2.37 -16.04 -50.64
CA ASP A 583 -2.78 -15.68 -49.29
C ASP A 583 -4.19 -15.06 -49.25
N GLN A 584 -4.62 -14.60 -48.08
CA GLN A 584 -5.92 -13.96 -47.86
C GLN A 584 -6.12 -12.61 -48.57
N PHE A 585 -5.07 -12.10 -49.22
CA PHE A 585 -5.06 -10.87 -50.02
C PHE A 585 -4.81 -11.15 -51.51
N ALA A 586 -4.94 -12.42 -51.93
CA ALA A 586 -4.63 -12.91 -53.27
C ALA A 586 -3.16 -12.65 -53.71
N GLN A 587 -2.25 -12.46 -52.75
CA GLN A 587 -0.82 -12.35 -53.02
C GLN A 587 -0.14 -13.71 -52.93
N PRO A 588 0.90 -13.99 -53.73
CA PRO A 588 1.65 -15.24 -53.59
C PRO A 588 2.21 -15.43 -52.18
N LEU A 589 2.09 -16.65 -51.64
CA LEU A 589 2.81 -17.02 -50.42
C LEU A 589 4.32 -16.86 -50.64
N ALA A 590 5.00 -16.27 -49.65
CA ALA A 590 6.45 -16.10 -49.65
C ALA A 590 7.17 -17.45 -49.77
N THR A 591 6.62 -18.49 -49.16
CA THR A 591 7.03 -19.88 -49.37
C THR A 591 5.89 -20.64 -50.04
N GLN A 592 6.13 -21.12 -51.26
CA GLN A 592 5.17 -21.92 -51.99
C GLN A 592 5.15 -23.36 -51.45
N PRO A 593 3.96 -23.96 -51.19
CA PRO A 593 3.86 -25.36 -50.81
C PRO A 593 4.15 -26.27 -52.00
N SER A 594 4.41 -27.54 -51.73
CA SER A 594 4.42 -28.56 -52.77
C SER A 594 3.02 -28.77 -53.33
N PHE A 595 2.87 -28.75 -54.65
CA PHE A 595 1.58 -28.98 -55.30
C PHE A 595 1.41 -30.43 -55.75
N THR A 596 0.23 -30.98 -55.48
CA THR A 596 -0.19 -32.26 -56.05
C THR A 596 -0.89 -32.00 -57.39
N TRP A 597 -0.30 -32.46 -58.49
CA TRP A 597 -0.84 -32.33 -59.84
C TRP A 597 -1.68 -33.54 -60.24
N THR A 598 -2.92 -33.29 -60.67
CA THR A 598 -3.87 -34.33 -61.09
C THR A 598 -4.49 -33.96 -62.43
N LYS A 599 -4.55 -34.92 -63.36
CA LYS A 599 -5.39 -34.79 -64.55
C LYS A 599 -6.82 -35.13 -64.16
N VAL A 600 -7.69 -34.13 -64.12
CA VAL A 600 -9.09 -34.26 -63.68
C VAL A 600 -9.93 -34.95 -64.75
N SER A 601 -9.73 -34.57 -66.02
CA SER A 601 -10.46 -35.14 -67.16
C SER A 601 -9.70 -34.98 -68.48
N GLY A 602 -10.15 -35.68 -69.52
CA GLY A 602 -9.58 -35.62 -70.88
C GLY A 602 -8.43 -36.60 -71.16
N ARG A 603 -8.05 -36.69 -72.44
CA ARG A 603 -6.94 -37.55 -72.92
C ARG A 603 -5.59 -36.90 -72.61
N GLY A 604 -4.48 -37.59 -72.90
CA GLY A 604 -3.12 -37.11 -72.61
C GLY A 604 -2.60 -37.52 -71.22
N SER A 605 -1.37 -37.09 -70.90
CA SER A 605 -0.69 -37.42 -69.63
C SER A 605 -0.17 -36.16 -68.92
N LEU A 606 -0.17 -36.18 -67.58
CA LEU A 606 0.33 -35.10 -66.71
C LEU A 606 1.38 -35.69 -65.77
N ASN A 607 2.55 -35.08 -65.69
CA ASN A 607 3.57 -35.50 -64.71
C ASN A 607 3.42 -34.76 -63.36
N ARG A 608 4.17 -35.22 -62.36
CA ARG A 608 4.18 -34.62 -61.00
C ARG A 608 4.66 -33.16 -60.94
N TYR A 609 5.20 -32.61 -62.03
CA TYR A 609 5.73 -31.25 -62.11
C TYR A 609 4.82 -30.31 -62.92
N GLY A 610 3.58 -30.71 -63.23
CA GLY A 610 2.65 -29.85 -63.96
C GLY A 610 2.88 -29.77 -65.48
N ARG A 611 3.64 -30.71 -66.07
CA ARG A 611 3.84 -30.78 -67.52
C ARG A 611 2.83 -31.72 -68.16
N TYR A 612 1.92 -31.16 -68.96
CA TYR A 612 0.94 -31.90 -69.73
C TYR A 612 1.51 -32.29 -71.11
N THR A 613 1.21 -33.50 -71.57
CA THR A 613 1.51 -34.00 -72.93
C THR A 613 0.19 -34.37 -73.61
N ALA A 614 -0.09 -33.74 -74.75
CA ALA A 614 -1.29 -34.02 -75.54
C ALA A 614 -1.24 -35.44 -76.15
N PRO A 615 -2.41 -36.05 -76.46
CA PRO A 615 -2.46 -37.29 -77.24
C PRO A 615 -1.73 -37.16 -78.58
N SER A 616 -1.28 -38.28 -79.15
CA SER A 616 -0.62 -38.28 -80.47
C SER A 616 -1.56 -37.98 -81.65
N SER A 617 -2.88 -37.98 -81.44
CA SER A 617 -3.90 -37.59 -82.43
C SER A 617 -5.25 -37.25 -81.80
N GLY A 618 -5.96 -36.30 -82.43
CA GLY A 618 -7.39 -36.02 -82.24
C GLY A 618 -7.68 -34.63 -81.70
N THR A 619 -8.96 -34.26 -81.61
CA THR A 619 -9.40 -32.97 -81.04
C THR A 619 -10.13 -33.18 -79.72
N GLY A 620 -9.95 -32.28 -78.77
CA GLY A 620 -10.70 -32.33 -77.51
C GLY A 620 -10.16 -31.40 -76.43
N THR A 621 -10.73 -31.51 -75.24
CA THR A 621 -10.31 -30.76 -74.05
C THR A 621 -9.81 -31.69 -72.94
N ALA A 622 -8.92 -31.17 -72.10
CA ALA A 622 -8.46 -31.81 -70.87
C ALA A 622 -8.43 -30.77 -69.75
N VAL A 623 -8.67 -31.21 -68.51
CA VAL A 623 -8.60 -30.35 -67.33
C VAL A 623 -7.55 -30.90 -66.39
N ILE A 624 -6.62 -30.05 -65.99
CA ILE A 624 -5.61 -30.37 -64.96
C ILE A 624 -5.87 -29.54 -63.71
N GLN A 625 -5.47 -30.06 -62.56
CA GLN A 625 -5.61 -29.43 -61.26
C GLN A 625 -4.30 -29.49 -60.49
N ALA A 626 -3.95 -28.40 -59.82
CA ALA A 626 -2.94 -28.39 -58.76
C ALA A 626 -3.62 -28.14 -57.42
N ALA A 627 -3.30 -28.94 -56.41
CA ALA A 627 -3.86 -28.83 -55.06
C ALA A 627 -2.78 -28.75 -53.98
N ALA A 628 -3.04 -27.95 -52.94
CA ALA A 628 -2.22 -27.81 -51.74
C ALA A 628 -3.10 -27.36 -50.57
N GLY A 629 -2.87 -27.90 -49.36
CA GLY A 629 -3.54 -27.47 -48.13
C GLY A 629 -5.07 -27.39 -48.18
N GLY A 630 -5.72 -28.33 -48.87
CA GLY A 630 -7.18 -28.36 -49.05
C GLY A 630 -7.74 -27.36 -50.07
N LYS A 631 -6.88 -26.60 -50.77
CA LYS A 631 -7.25 -25.68 -51.85
C LYS A 631 -6.77 -26.22 -53.21
N SER A 632 -7.42 -25.81 -54.29
CA SER A 632 -7.05 -26.25 -55.64
C SER A 632 -7.33 -25.21 -56.72
N GLY A 633 -6.47 -25.16 -57.74
CA GLY A 633 -6.65 -24.40 -58.97
C GLY A 633 -6.68 -25.31 -60.20
N ARG A 634 -7.37 -24.89 -61.27
CA ARG A 634 -7.52 -25.68 -62.50
C ARG A 634 -7.07 -24.90 -63.74
N ALA A 635 -6.63 -25.64 -64.76
CA ALA A 635 -6.43 -25.11 -66.10
C ALA A 635 -7.08 -26.02 -67.15
N THR A 636 -7.61 -25.39 -68.20
CA THR A 636 -8.26 -26.08 -69.33
C THR A 636 -7.35 -26.09 -70.54
N ILE A 637 -7.08 -27.27 -71.07
CA ILE A 637 -6.28 -27.47 -72.26
C ILE A 637 -7.18 -27.85 -73.42
N THR A 638 -7.00 -27.22 -74.57
CA THR A 638 -7.55 -27.65 -75.84
C THR A 638 -6.42 -28.30 -76.65
N TYR A 639 -6.62 -29.52 -77.14
CA TYR A 639 -5.67 -30.18 -78.04
C TYR A 639 -6.31 -30.51 -79.39
N ALA A 640 -5.52 -30.36 -80.45
CA ALA A 640 -5.96 -30.54 -81.83
C ALA A 640 -4.75 -30.81 -82.75
N PRO A 641 -4.97 -31.35 -83.96
CA PRO A 641 -3.95 -31.44 -84.99
C PRO A 641 -3.34 -30.06 -85.31
N LEU A 642 -2.06 -30.04 -85.73
CA LEU A 642 -1.42 -28.82 -86.22
C LEU A 642 -2.22 -28.28 -87.42
N GLY A 643 -3.05 -27.26 -87.20
CA GLY A 643 -3.61 -26.46 -88.27
C GLY A 643 -2.48 -25.75 -89.00
N THR A 644 -2.38 -25.90 -90.32
CA THR A 644 -1.49 -25.11 -91.18
C THR A 644 -1.79 -23.63 -90.97
N ALA A 645 -0.96 -22.94 -90.18
CA ALA A 645 -1.00 -21.50 -90.07
C ALA A 645 -0.54 -20.89 -91.40
N VAL A 646 -1.48 -20.32 -92.16
CA VAL A 646 -1.18 -19.39 -93.24
C VAL A 646 -0.55 -18.15 -92.60
N GLN A 647 0.68 -17.83 -93.00
CA GLN A 647 1.32 -16.55 -92.70
C GLN A 647 0.44 -15.42 -93.24
N ALA A 648 0.05 -14.49 -92.36
CA ALA A 648 -0.36 -13.15 -92.74
C ALA A 648 0.41 -12.15 -91.88
N LEU A 649 1.37 -11.47 -92.51
CA LEU A 649 1.98 -10.24 -92.04
C LEU A 649 0.94 -9.11 -92.02
N SER A 650 0.95 -8.25 -90.99
CA SER A 650 0.62 -6.81 -91.04
C SER A 650 0.58 -6.26 -89.60
N THR A 651 1.58 -5.52 -89.11
CA THR A 651 2.03 -4.11 -89.31
C THR A 651 1.63 -3.20 -88.14
N THR A 652 2.56 -2.28 -87.84
CA THR A 652 2.48 -1.04 -87.01
C THR A 652 2.48 -1.17 -85.48
N LYS A 653 3.12 -0.29 -84.70
CA LYS A 653 4.17 0.75 -84.82
C LYS A 653 4.27 1.37 -83.41
N ASP A 654 5.49 1.71 -82.94
CA ASP A 654 5.84 2.79 -81.98
C ASP A 654 5.09 2.91 -80.63
N THR A 655 5.66 3.32 -79.49
CA THR A 655 6.82 4.15 -79.17
C THR A 655 7.09 4.01 -77.66
N SER A 656 8.36 4.21 -77.27
CA SER A 656 8.93 4.84 -76.04
C SER A 656 8.13 4.86 -74.71
N THR A 657 8.73 4.78 -73.52
CA THR A 657 9.93 5.47 -73.04
C THR A 657 10.46 4.80 -71.77
N THR A 658 11.78 4.58 -71.73
CA THR A 658 12.53 4.35 -70.49
C THR A 658 12.68 5.69 -69.74
N THR A 659 12.45 5.72 -68.43
CA THR A 659 12.94 6.82 -67.58
C THR A 659 13.51 6.24 -66.29
N ARG A 660 14.85 6.17 -66.22
CA ARG A 660 15.61 6.11 -64.98
C ARG A 660 15.85 7.55 -64.54
N VAL A 661 15.42 7.91 -63.33
CA VAL A 661 15.74 9.20 -62.71
C VAL A 661 17.06 9.08 -61.97
N SER A 662 18.09 9.79 -62.46
CA SER A 662 19.32 10.08 -61.74
C SER A 662 19.28 11.50 -61.15
N HIS A 663 19.87 11.61 -59.95
CA HIS A 663 19.99 12.77 -59.09
C HIS A 663 20.29 14.13 -59.73
N LYS A 664 19.61 15.17 -59.21
CA LYS A 664 20.10 16.54 -59.17
C LYS A 664 20.46 16.90 -57.72
N ARG A 665 21.75 17.10 -57.46
CA ARG A 665 22.25 17.95 -56.36
C ARG A 665 22.03 19.41 -56.76
N ARG A 666 21.60 20.25 -55.81
CA ARG A 666 21.84 21.69 -55.84
C ARG A 666 22.50 22.07 -54.51
N HIS A 667 23.70 22.64 -54.63
CA HIS A 667 24.27 23.55 -53.64
C HIS A 667 23.75 24.96 -53.97
N ALA A 668 23.15 25.61 -52.97
CA ALA A 668 23.32 27.00 -52.56
C ALA A 668 22.40 27.19 -51.34
#